data_AF-A0A517N1X4-F1
#
_entry.id   AF-A0A517N1X4-F1
#
_cell.length_a   1.000
_cell.length_b   1.000
_cell.length_c   1.000
_cell.angle_alpha   90.00
_cell.angle_beta   90.00
_cell.angle_gamma   90.00
#
_symmetry.space_group_name_H-M   'P 1'
#
loop_
_entity.id
_entity.type
_entity.pdbx_description
1 polymer ?
#
loop_
_entity_poly.entity_id
_entity_poly.type
_entity_poly.pdbx_seq_one_letter_code
_entity_poly.pdbx_strand_id
1 'polypeptide(L)'
;MNRLALAWYVNSSSLCLCMLTSALSAPALGQETISTDTTQTGGTYTTTGTNAFYKGFLFVTDADNDPTLMLQSGATWNSRALVVGGGEDQTGNLLIQGGSALINTLDTPGGDGGTFFGGGVNIRRGQALLGLLAGATGTATVTGPGSTWENSSLLAVGNSGMGVLAIEDGAMVTSTAGTIGVRAGSTGSVTISDPNSQWINSSTMEVGFLGSGTLSIYGGLVSNAVGSIAGAEGGSGTVLVSGDNSEWQNSSDLRVGFRDIGMLTIEAGGTVTSNGSTIGNRETGIGTVHVTGAGSQWQSSREISLGQSGSGTLSILDGGVVTITSSGGGTTLGRFSGSEGSVTVSGTGSQWQNNIPLYVGVEGTGTLTIDNGGFVSNSTGNVAYDTGSVGTVTVTGPNSQWENSQNLAIGSFDGDSTGMVTVSGGGSISVGGLLFIGSGSTLNVDPGGSIDFTGSDRIINNGVINGPIDTNRRIFGSGTFSDLTVGDGTIVNPGNSPGSMSTTTTSWGNGGIYEWETTEVEGVAGTDWDLWNANNLGIVDSGAFTIEIKPIDGNSNPAALAGWDPTQSHEWLIGTSTNAAFTDTALLNLELDVSEFMSLHDLADGSFGLFSTDDKNSLFLKFTAPLLGDFDADGIWDADDLDLLAAAAQSGSTDVFFDLNNDGMVTFEIGSGSDSDYWLHTLLGSEYGDLDLDGVIDGADFSTLLGNFGTTSGWAAGNIDGSTVVDGADFSTLLGNFGFTSTASLAASTVPEPSTLGLLLLALSVCVSSARLSN
;
A
#
# COMPACT_ATOMS: atom_id res chain seq x y z
N MET A 1 21.47 -70.50 38.77
CA MET A 1 20.39 -71.10 37.96
C MET A 1 19.81 -70.04 37.07
N ASN A 2 19.49 -70.42 35.83
CA ASN A 2 19.08 -69.58 34.72
C ASN A 2 17.74 -68.85 34.92
N ARG A 3 17.63 -67.70 34.22
CA ARG A 3 16.53 -67.19 33.36
C ARG A 3 15.66 -66.01 33.81
N LEU A 4 15.52 -65.10 32.81
CA LEU A 4 14.45 -64.12 32.47
C LEU A 4 14.55 -62.74 33.15
N ALA A 5 14.39 -61.58 32.48
CA ALA A 5 14.17 -61.22 31.07
C ALA A 5 14.22 -59.67 30.91
N LEU A 6 14.20 -59.22 29.63
CA LEU A 6 13.72 -57.93 29.09
C LEU A 6 14.68 -56.73 28.86
N ALA A 7 14.93 -56.51 27.56
CA ALA A 7 14.63 -55.32 26.74
C ALA A 7 15.45 -54.00 26.80
N TRP A 8 16.11 -53.74 25.65
CA TRP A 8 16.15 -52.53 24.80
C TRP A 8 16.72 -51.17 25.28
N TYR A 9 17.69 -50.70 24.47
CA TYR A 9 17.96 -49.33 23.96
C TYR A 9 18.08 -48.15 24.93
N VAL A 10 19.28 -47.56 25.01
CA VAL A 10 19.61 -46.14 24.69
C VAL A 10 21.11 -46.05 24.40
N ASN A 11 21.50 -45.43 23.28
CA ASN A 11 22.88 -45.06 22.95
C ASN A 11 23.06 -43.57 23.27
N SER A 12 24.09 -43.22 24.01
CA SER A 12 24.50 -41.84 24.27
C SER A 12 26.01 -41.79 24.51
N SER A 13 26.67 -40.99 23.66
CA SER A 13 27.80 -40.11 23.95
C SER A 13 29.08 -40.69 24.56
N SER A 14 30.21 -40.49 23.89
CA SER A 14 31.48 -40.18 24.57
C SER A 14 32.44 -39.43 23.65
N LEU A 15 32.72 -38.18 24.07
CA LEU A 15 33.86 -37.37 23.67
C LEU A 15 35.18 -38.15 23.77
N CYS A 16 36.15 -37.81 22.91
CA CYS A 16 37.55 -38.01 23.26
C CYS A 16 38.40 -36.79 22.86
N LEU A 17 38.60 -35.94 23.85
CA LEU A 17 39.68 -34.98 23.99
C LEU A 17 41.01 -35.75 24.08
N CYS A 18 42.00 -35.43 23.26
CA CYS A 18 43.37 -35.91 23.50
C CYS A 18 44.36 -34.74 23.44
N MET A 19 44.96 -34.48 24.61
CA MET A 19 45.90 -33.40 24.87
C MET A 19 47.28 -33.65 24.25
N LEU A 20 47.95 -32.56 23.87
CA LEU A 20 49.40 -32.48 23.78
C LEU A 20 50.06 -32.81 25.14
N THR A 21 51.02 -33.74 25.14
CA THR A 21 52.42 -33.55 25.59
C THR A 21 53.11 -34.91 25.75
N SER A 22 54.21 -35.11 25.02
CA SER A 22 55.46 -35.62 25.61
C SER A 22 56.58 -35.60 24.56
N ALA A 23 57.68 -34.98 24.95
CA ALA A 23 58.95 -35.07 24.24
C ALA A 23 59.46 -36.52 24.29
N LEU A 24 59.78 -37.07 23.12
CA LEU A 24 60.66 -38.22 22.99
C LEU A 24 61.67 -37.93 21.89
N SER A 25 62.92 -37.98 22.33
CA SER A 25 64.17 -37.80 21.58
C SER A 25 64.15 -38.46 20.21
N ALA A 26 64.47 -37.67 19.19
CA ALA A 26 64.79 -38.15 17.85
C ALA A 26 66.00 -39.10 17.90
N PRO A 27 65.89 -40.36 17.43
CA PRO A 27 67.05 -41.05 16.90
C PRO A 27 67.27 -40.53 15.46
N ALA A 28 68.51 -40.13 15.18
CA ALA A 28 68.96 -39.91 13.82
C ALA A 28 68.80 -41.22 13.02
N LEU A 29 67.80 -41.25 12.13
CA LEU A 29 67.69 -42.19 11.03
C LEU A 29 67.83 -41.31 9.78
N GLY A 30 68.95 -41.38 9.07
CA GLY A 30 69.22 -42.54 8.25
C GLY A 30 68.53 -42.27 6.92
N GLN A 31 69.23 -41.53 6.07
CA GLN A 31 68.83 -41.18 4.71
C GLN A 31 68.69 -42.49 3.89
N GLU A 32 67.52 -43.12 3.93
CA GLU A 32 67.20 -44.23 3.04
C GLU A 32 66.51 -43.71 1.78
N THR A 33 67.30 -43.74 0.71
CA THR A 33 66.92 -43.53 -0.67
C THR A 33 65.89 -44.57 -1.10
N ILE A 34 64.65 -44.17 -1.40
CA ILE A 34 63.69 -45.04 -2.09
C ILE A 34 64.02 -45.05 -3.58
N SER A 35 64.37 -46.24 -4.07
CA SER A 35 64.75 -46.58 -5.44
C SER A 35 63.54 -46.71 -6.37
N THR A 36 63.70 -46.25 -7.61
CA THR A 36 62.76 -46.32 -8.74
C THR A 36 62.61 -47.73 -9.31
N ASP A 37 61.39 -48.25 -9.38
CA ASP A 37 60.93 -49.23 -10.37
C ASP A 37 59.38 -49.28 -10.37
N THR A 38 58.72 -49.11 -11.53
CA THR A 38 57.38 -49.72 -11.70
C THR A 38 57.11 -50.17 -13.11
N THR A 39 56.79 -51.45 -13.14
CA THR A 39 55.84 -52.09 -14.02
C THR A 39 54.44 -52.08 -13.38
N GLN A 40 53.39 -51.85 -14.17
CA GLN A 40 52.00 -52.00 -13.71
C GLN A 40 51.50 -53.42 -14.01
N THR A 41 51.17 -54.16 -12.96
CA THR A 41 50.24 -55.30 -13.02
C THR A 41 49.24 -55.11 -11.88
N GLY A 42 47.97 -54.83 -12.19
CA GLY A 42 46.91 -54.78 -11.19
C GLY A 42 46.72 -53.46 -10.42
N GLY A 43 46.84 -52.29 -11.08
CA GLY A 43 46.30 -51.04 -10.51
C GLY A 43 47.28 -50.09 -9.83
N THR A 44 48.58 -50.12 -10.15
CA THR A 44 49.55 -49.14 -9.59
C THR A 44 50.48 -48.61 -10.69
N TYR A 45 50.62 -47.28 -10.79
CA TYR A 45 51.62 -46.61 -11.65
C TYR A 45 52.68 -45.92 -10.78
N THR A 46 53.97 -46.06 -11.13
CA THR A 46 55.02 -45.08 -10.78
C THR A 46 55.72 -44.56 -12.04
N THR A 47 56.28 -43.36 -11.88
CA THR A 47 56.96 -42.54 -12.87
C THR A 47 58.39 -43.01 -13.13
N THR A 48 58.77 -43.20 -14.39
CA THR A 48 60.16 -43.38 -14.83
C THR A 48 60.59 -42.22 -15.72
N GLY A 49 61.24 -41.22 -15.13
CA GLY A 49 61.80 -40.07 -15.84
C GLY A 49 62.49 -39.05 -14.92
N THR A 50 63.77 -39.30 -14.62
CA THR A 50 64.81 -38.39 -14.08
C THR A 50 64.40 -37.29 -13.09
N ASN A 51 64.18 -37.73 -11.84
CA ASN A 51 64.74 -37.18 -10.60
C ASN A 51 64.96 -35.66 -10.50
N ALA A 52 63.99 -34.98 -9.91
CA ALA A 52 64.25 -34.22 -8.70
C ALA A 52 63.20 -34.62 -7.65
N PHE A 53 63.65 -35.17 -6.52
CA PHE A 53 62.94 -34.94 -5.27
C PHE A 53 62.93 -33.42 -5.09
N TYR A 54 61.84 -32.77 -5.51
CA TYR A 54 61.65 -31.36 -5.19
C TYR A 54 61.47 -31.30 -3.67
N LYS A 55 62.43 -30.67 -2.96
CA LYS A 55 62.26 -30.29 -1.55
C LYS A 55 60.88 -29.65 -1.41
N GLY A 56 59.92 -30.31 -0.76
CA GLY A 56 58.57 -29.76 -0.66
C GLY A 56 57.39 -30.72 -0.91
N PHE A 57 57.55 -31.98 -1.30
CA PHE A 57 56.42 -32.88 -1.58
C PHE A 57 56.49 -34.22 -0.85
N LEU A 58 55.33 -34.74 -0.45
CA LEU A 58 55.16 -36.08 0.10
C LEU A 58 53.90 -36.72 -0.51
N PHE A 59 54.02 -37.90 -1.10
CA PHE A 59 52.88 -38.73 -1.46
C PHE A 59 52.52 -39.62 -0.26
N VAL A 60 51.31 -39.47 0.26
CA VAL A 60 50.80 -40.27 1.37
C VAL A 60 49.49 -40.91 0.93
N THR A 61 49.25 -42.15 1.30
CA THR A 61 47.91 -42.75 1.15
C THR A 61 47.14 -42.52 2.44
N ASP A 62 45.87 -42.14 2.34
CA ASP A 62 45.01 -42.05 3.52
C ASP A 62 44.62 -43.45 4.05
N ALA A 63 43.77 -43.50 5.08
CA ALA A 63 43.34 -44.74 5.71
C ALA A 63 42.59 -45.68 4.75
N ASP A 64 42.03 -45.16 3.67
CA ASP A 64 41.28 -45.88 2.63
C ASP A 64 42.15 -46.21 1.41
N ASN A 65 43.45 -45.93 1.49
CA ASN A 65 44.47 -46.17 0.47
C ASN A 65 44.37 -45.25 -0.76
N ASP A 66 43.72 -44.08 -0.63
CA ASP A 66 43.62 -43.11 -1.71
C ASP A 66 44.86 -42.21 -1.79
N PRO A 67 45.36 -41.89 -2.99
CA PRO A 67 46.60 -41.14 -3.17
C PRO A 67 46.41 -39.64 -2.80
N THR A 68 47.19 -39.19 -1.82
CA THR A 68 47.26 -37.79 -1.37
C THR A 68 48.58 -37.15 -1.78
N LEU A 69 48.50 -36.03 -2.51
CA LEU A 69 49.62 -35.14 -2.76
C LEU A 69 49.69 -34.09 -1.63
N MET A 70 50.74 -34.14 -0.81
CA MET A 70 50.96 -33.18 0.28
C MET A 70 52.10 -32.22 -0.06
N LEU A 71 51.87 -30.91 0.06
CA LEU A 71 52.93 -29.91 0.09
C LEU A 71 53.51 -29.84 1.52
N GLN A 72 54.82 -30.06 1.64
CA GLN A 72 55.55 -29.93 2.90
C GLN A 72 55.66 -28.45 3.28
N SER A 73 55.73 -28.15 4.58
CA SER A 73 55.75 -26.78 5.12
C SER A 73 56.76 -25.85 4.43
N GLY A 74 56.27 -24.66 4.05
CA GLY A 74 57.04 -23.60 3.39
C GLY A 74 57.38 -23.87 1.92
N ALA A 75 56.82 -24.91 1.30
CA ALA A 75 57.08 -25.21 -0.11
C ALA A 75 56.27 -24.28 -1.04
N THR A 76 56.85 -23.92 -2.19
CA THR A 76 56.14 -23.24 -3.28
C THR A 76 56.11 -24.12 -4.51
N TRP A 77 54.92 -24.36 -5.06
CA TRP A 77 54.73 -25.11 -6.30
C TRP A 77 54.05 -24.25 -7.36
N ASN A 78 54.69 -24.10 -8.52
CA ASN A 78 54.13 -23.42 -9.68
C ASN A 78 53.68 -24.45 -10.71
N SER A 79 52.44 -24.36 -11.17
CA SER A 79 51.87 -25.23 -12.20
C SER A 79 51.16 -24.40 -13.28
N ARG A 80 51.00 -24.99 -14.47
CA ARG A 80 50.17 -24.39 -15.53
C ARG A 80 48.69 -24.64 -15.31
N ALA A 81 48.33 -25.72 -14.66
CA ALA A 81 46.98 -26.12 -14.32
C ALA A 81 47.04 -27.30 -13.35
N LEU A 82 46.02 -27.45 -12.50
CA LEU A 82 45.90 -28.54 -11.55
C LEU A 82 44.61 -29.35 -11.77
N VAL A 83 44.73 -30.67 -11.71
CA VAL A 83 43.59 -31.58 -11.62
C VAL A 83 43.77 -32.50 -10.43
N VAL A 84 42.73 -32.65 -9.62
CA VAL A 84 42.67 -33.62 -8.53
C VAL A 84 41.44 -34.50 -8.76
N GLY A 85 41.66 -35.82 -8.82
CA GLY A 85 40.61 -36.78 -9.16
C GLY A 85 40.13 -36.66 -10.61
N GLY A 86 40.97 -37.06 -11.58
CA GLY A 86 40.62 -36.96 -13.00
C GLY A 86 40.53 -38.27 -13.79
N GLY A 87 40.68 -39.42 -13.14
CA GLY A 87 40.29 -40.71 -13.73
C GLY A 87 38.82 -41.03 -13.46
N GLU A 88 38.14 -41.73 -14.38
CA GLU A 88 36.81 -42.29 -14.12
C GLU A 88 36.89 -43.21 -12.89
N ASP A 89 35.98 -43.02 -11.94
CA ASP A 89 35.91 -43.74 -10.66
C ASP A 89 37.21 -43.70 -9.82
N GLN A 90 38.04 -42.66 -9.97
CA GLN A 90 39.25 -42.48 -9.17
C GLN A 90 39.10 -41.36 -8.14
N THR A 91 39.66 -41.58 -6.95
CA THR A 91 39.87 -40.57 -5.92
C THR A 91 41.26 -39.97 -6.03
N GLY A 92 41.35 -38.65 -5.90
CA GLY A 92 42.61 -37.95 -5.67
C GLY A 92 42.45 -36.94 -4.53
N ASN A 93 43.49 -36.79 -3.73
CA ASN A 93 43.51 -35.89 -2.58
C ASN A 93 44.69 -34.90 -2.67
N LEU A 94 44.48 -33.65 -2.27
CA LEU A 94 45.49 -32.59 -2.19
C LEU A 94 45.49 -31.95 -0.80
N LEU A 95 46.66 -31.79 -0.19
CA LEU A 95 46.81 -31.08 1.07
C LEU A 95 47.89 -30.00 0.95
N ILE A 96 47.49 -28.74 1.18
CA ILE A 96 48.36 -27.57 1.24
C ILE A 96 48.40 -27.10 2.68
N GLN A 97 49.60 -27.10 3.30
CA GLN A 97 49.73 -26.82 4.73
C GLN A 97 51.05 -26.18 5.12
N GLY A 98 51.10 -25.66 6.35
CA GLY A 98 52.33 -25.22 6.99
C GLY A 98 52.99 -24.03 6.29
N GLY A 99 52.20 -23.07 5.81
CA GLY A 99 52.69 -21.87 5.14
C GLY A 99 53.16 -22.09 3.70
N SER A 100 52.66 -23.14 3.05
CA SER A 100 53.02 -23.51 1.67
C SER A 100 52.14 -22.81 0.65
N ALA A 101 52.71 -22.53 -0.53
CA ALA A 101 52.03 -21.84 -1.61
C ALA A 101 51.89 -22.73 -2.85
N LEU A 102 50.68 -22.86 -3.38
CA LEU A 102 50.40 -23.43 -4.70
C LEU A 102 49.95 -22.34 -5.66
N ILE A 103 50.61 -22.20 -6.80
CA ILE A 103 50.39 -21.13 -7.76
C ILE A 103 50.10 -21.73 -9.15
N ASN A 104 48.90 -21.49 -9.66
CA ASN A 104 48.45 -21.89 -10.99
C ASN A 104 48.34 -20.65 -11.89
N THR A 105 49.35 -20.39 -12.74
CA THR A 105 49.45 -19.11 -13.49
C THR A 105 49.56 -19.25 -15.01
N LEU A 106 49.16 -18.19 -15.72
CA LEU A 106 49.23 -18.03 -17.18
C LEU A 106 50.67 -17.97 -17.73
N ASP A 107 51.58 -17.34 -16.99
CA ASP A 107 52.96 -17.04 -17.39
C ASP A 107 53.99 -17.57 -16.39
N THR A 108 54.61 -18.69 -16.73
CA THR A 108 55.89 -19.09 -16.12
C THR A 108 56.93 -19.23 -17.22
N PRO A 109 57.96 -18.37 -17.28
CA PRO A 109 59.20 -18.70 -17.97
C PRO A 109 59.82 -19.89 -17.22
N GLY A 110 59.64 -21.11 -17.73
CA GLY A 110 60.22 -22.32 -17.15
C GLY A 110 59.33 -23.14 -16.20
N GLY A 111 58.02 -22.92 -16.15
CA GLY A 111 57.11 -23.82 -15.42
C GLY A 111 56.93 -25.14 -16.16
N ASP A 112 57.37 -26.22 -15.51
CA ASP A 112 57.24 -27.60 -15.95
C ASP A 112 55.77 -27.97 -16.19
N GLY A 113 55.55 -28.88 -17.15
CA GLY A 113 54.24 -29.25 -17.69
C GLY A 113 53.24 -29.65 -16.60
N GLY A 114 51.96 -29.31 -16.83
CA GLY A 114 50.87 -29.59 -15.92
C GLY A 114 50.89 -31.03 -15.42
N THR A 115 50.77 -31.19 -14.10
CA THR A 115 50.63 -32.49 -13.46
C THR A 115 49.23 -33.02 -13.72
N PHE A 116 49.21 -34.16 -14.40
CA PHE A 116 48.04 -34.83 -14.94
C PHE A 116 47.68 -35.99 -13.99
N PHE A 117 46.51 -35.95 -13.35
CA PHE A 117 45.88 -37.15 -12.78
C PHE A 117 44.61 -37.43 -13.57
N GLY A 118 44.75 -38.15 -14.70
CA GLY A 118 43.65 -38.78 -15.44
C GLY A 118 43.00 -37.96 -16.57
N GLY A 119 42.84 -38.62 -17.73
CA GLY A 119 41.88 -38.28 -18.80
C GLY A 119 42.25 -37.15 -19.76
N GLY A 120 42.36 -37.45 -21.07
CA GLY A 120 42.78 -36.55 -22.17
C GLY A 120 41.90 -35.32 -22.47
N VAL A 121 41.66 -34.46 -21.48
CA VAL A 121 40.89 -33.22 -21.58
C VAL A 121 41.84 -32.01 -21.69
N ASN A 122 41.54 -31.09 -22.62
CA ASN A 122 42.27 -29.82 -22.76
C ASN A 122 41.92 -28.87 -21.61
N ILE A 123 42.80 -28.74 -20.63
CA ILE A 123 42.65 -27.81 -19.49
C ILE A 123 43.34 -26.48 -19.85
N ARG A 124 42.67 -25.35 -19.56
CA ARG A 124 43.24 -24.02 -19.83
C ARG A 124 44.27 -23.65 -18.75
N ARG A 125 45.23 -22.81 -19.12
CA ARG A 125 46.26 -22.35 -18.18
C ARG A 125 45.64 -21.54 -17.03
N GLY A 126 46.18 -21.70 -15.84
CA GLY A 126 45.74 -21.05 -14.61
C GLY A 126 44.50 -21.67 -13.95
N GLN A 127 44.01 -22.81 -14.45
CA GLN A 127 42.83 -23.49 -13.89
C GLN A 127 43.19 -24.53 -12.82
N ALA A 128 42.26 -24.74 -11.90
CA ALA A 128 42.25 -25.88 -10.99
C ALA A 128 40.90 -26.60 -11.05
N LEU A 129 40.90 -27.93 -11.17
CA LEU A 129 39.70 -28.74 -11.30
C LEU A 129 39.71 -29.89 -10.28
N LEU A 130 38.69 -29.97 -9.44
CA LEU A 130 38.42 -31.09 -8.53
C LEU A 130 37.28 -31.94 -9.09
N GLY A 131 37.48 -33.25 -9.26
CA GLY A 131 36.47 -34.16 -9.82
C GLY A 131 36.22 -33.91 -11.32
N LEU A 132 37.25 -34.10 -12.16
CA LEU A 132 37.23 -33.72 -13.58
C LEU A 132 36.18 -34.49 -14.39
N LEU A 133 36.10 -35.81 -14.22
CA LEU A 133 35.26 -36.74 -14.98
C LEU A 133 34.09 -37.27 -14.15
N ALA A 134 33.06 -37.80 -14.80
CA ALA A 134 31.96 -38.47 -14.10
C ALA A 134 32.48 -39.65 -13.27
N GLY A 135 31.94 -39.82 -12.05
CA GLY A 135 32.41 -40.83 -11.08
C GLY A 135 33.72 -40.49 -10.37
N ALA A 136 34.51 -39.52 -10.86
CA ALA A 136 35.77 -39.12 -10.23
C ALA A 136 35.54 -38.30 -8.95
N THR A 137 36.40 -38.47 -7.96
CA THR A 137 36.39 -37.69 -6.70
C THR A 137 37.69 -36.92 -6.54
N GLY A 138 37.62 -35.59 -6.47
CA GLY A 138 38.75 -34.73 -6.16
C GLY A 138 38.57 -34.02 -4.83
N THR A 139 39.46 -34.23 -3.86
CA THR A 139 39.43 -33.52 -2.58
C THR A 139 40.65 -32.63 -2.42
N ALA A 140 40.46 -31.46 -1.80
CA ALA A 140 41.54 -30.55 -1.46
C ALA A 140 41.31 -29.93 -0.08
N THR A 141 42.36 -29.86 0.73
CA THR A 141 42.39 -29.13 2.00
C THR A 141 43.51 -28.10 1.96
N VAL A 142 43.18 -26.84 2.24
CA VAL A 142 44.15 -25.77 2.44
C VAL A 142 44.05 -25.35 3.89
N THR A 143 45.10 -25.60 4.67
CA THR A 143 45.10 -25.38 6.13
C THR A 143 46.35 -24.65 6.60
N GLY A 144 46.18 -23.82 7.61
CA GLY A 144 47.25 -23.27 8.42
C GLY A 144 47.67 -21.86 8.00
N PRO A 145 48.14 -21.02 8.94
CA PRO A 145 48.44 -19.62 8.65
C PRO A 145 49.49 -19.46 7.54
N GLY A 146 49.17 -18.62 6.57
CA GLY A 146 50.05 -18.30 5.44
C GLY A 146 50.12 -19.38 4.35
N SER A 147 49.36 -20.48 4.48
CA SER A 147 49.18 -21.42 3.37
C SER A 147 48.30 -20.77 2.30
N THR A 148 48.75 -20.78 1.04
CA THR A 148 48.04 -20.14 -0.07
C THR A 148 47.81 -21.07 -1.26
N TRP A 149 46.67 -20.88 -1.93
CA TRP A 149 46.40 -21.49 -3.23
C TRP A 149 45.87 -20.46 -4.23
N GLU A 150 46.71 -20.06 -5.18
CA GLU A 150 46.43 -19.03 -6.15
C GLU A 150 46.12 -19.60 -7.53
N ASN A 151 45.02 -19.16 -8.14
CA ASN A 151 44.59 -19.58 -9.46
C ASN A 151 44.33 -18.37 -10.36
N SER A 152 45.11 -18.20 -11.42
CA SER A 152 44.93 -17.06 -12.33
C SER A 152 43.71 -17.19 -13.27
N SER A 153 42.93 -18.27 -13.13
CA SER A 153 41.72 -18.55 -13.92
C SER A 153 40.64 -19.19 -13.02
N LEU A 154 39.88 -20.14 -13.57
CA LEU A 154 38.80 -20.86 -12.89
C LEU A 154 39.34 -21.85 -11.85
N LEU A 155 38.79 -21.81 -10.63
CA LEU A 155 38.80 -22.93 -9.68
C LEU A 155 37.43 -23.62 -9.72
N ALA A 156 37.38 -24.86 -10.21
CA ALA A 156 36.18 -25.67 -10.29
C ALA A 156 36.18 -26.77 -9.23
N VAL A 157 35.15 -26.81 -8.41
CA VAL A 157 34.93 -27.86 -7.40
C VAL A 157 33.75 -28.71 -7.83
N GLY A 158 34.01 -29.95 -8.24
CA GLY A 158 33.00 -30.85 -8.83
C GLY A 158 32.75 -30.48 -10.28
N ASN A 159 33.72 -30.75 -11.17
CA ASN A 159 33.60 -30.37 -12.57
C ASN A 159 32.64 -31.27 -13.37
N SER A 160 32.86 -32.58 -13.39
CA SER A 160 31.88 -33.57 -13.89
C SER A 160 31.58 -34.68 -12.88
N GLY A 161 32.44 -34.84 -11.87
CA GLY A 161 32.28 -35.79 -10.77
C GLY A 161 32.07 -35.07 -9.45
N MET A 162 32.59 -35.66 -8.37
CA MET A 162 32.55 -35.09 -7.02
C MET A 162 33.80 -34.25 -6.74
N GLY A 163 33.62 -33.04 -6.24
CA GLY A 163 34.71 -32.20 -5.76
C GLY A 163 34.47 -31.70 -4.35
N VAL A 164 35.50 -31.70 -3.52
CA VAL A 164 35.44 -31.23 -2.14
C VAL A 164 36.63 -30.32 -1.86
N LEU A 165 36.37 -29.13 -1.32
CA LEU A 165 37.41 -28.18 -0.89
C LEU A 165 37.14 -27.71 0.55
N ALA A 166 38.13 -27.86 1.43
CA ALA A 166 38.15 -27.27 2.76
C ALA A 166 39.22 -26.18 2.85
N ILE A 167 38.86 -25.01 3.39
CA ILE A 167 39.78 -23.90 3.66
C ILE A 167 39.69 -23.58 5.15
N GLU A 168 40.79 -23.82 5.85
CA GLU A 168 40.80 -23.90 7.32
C GLU A 168 42.08 -23.29 7.92
N ASP A 169 42.06 -23.06 9.23
CA ASP A 169 43.14 -22.56 10.07
C ASP A 169 43.89 -21.33 9.50
N GLY A 170 43.16 -20.36 8.94
CA GLY A 170 43.74 -19.12 8.42
C GLY A 170 44.42 -19.22 7.05
N ALA A 171 44.04 -20.22 6.25
CA ALA A 171 44.51 -20.38 4.88
C ALA A 171 43.81 -19.42 3.90
N MET A 172 44.46 -19.15 2.76
CA MET A 172 43.94 -18.25 1.72
C MET A 172 43.91 -18.91 0.35
N VAL A 173 42.75 -18.91 -0.30
CA VAL A 173 42.58 -19.35 -1.69
C VAL A 173 42.18 -18.17 -2.56
N THR A 174 42.81 -18.03 -3.73
CA THR A 174 42.45 -17.01 -4.72
C THR A 174 42.15 -17.62 -6.08
N SER A 175 41.19 -17.04 -6.79
CA SER A 175 40.86 -17.40 -8.17
C SER A 175 40.37 -16.21 -8.98
N THR A 176 40.44 -16.27 -10.31
CA THR A 176 39.71 -15.30 -11.13
C THR A 176 38.21 -15.55 -11.03
N ALA A 177 37.78 -16.81 -11.17
CA ALA A 177 36.39 -17.23 -11.01
C ALA A 177 36.34 -18.54 -10.21
N GLY A 178 35.26 -18.74 -9.46
CA GLY A 178 34.99 -19.96 -8.71
C GLY A 178 33.69 -20.58 -9.19
N THR A 179 33.67 -21.90 -9.39
CA THR A 179 32.43 -22.63 -9.71
C THR A 179 32.36 -23.92 -8.90
N ILE A 180 31.24 -24.14 -8.22
CA ILE A 180 30.95 -25.34 -7.44
C ILE A 180 29.81 -26.10 -8.14
N GLY A 181 30.01 -27.36 -8.51
CA GLY A 181 29.02 -28.16 -9.26
C GLY A 181 28.84 -27.66 -10.70
N VAL A 182 29.82 -27.93 -11.56
CA VAL A 182 29.93 -27.30 -12.89
C VAL A 182 28.99 -27.94 -13.92
N ARG A 183 29.03 -29.25 -14.10
CA ARG A 183 28.30 -29.97 -15.17
C ARG A 183 27.10 -30.74 -14.61
N ALA A 184 26.16 -31.08 -15.49
CA ALA A 184 25.03 -31.93 -15.15
C ALA A 184 25.49 -33.24 -14.48
N GLY A 185 24.87 -33.56 -13.33
CA GLY A 185 25.21 -34.74 -12.51
C GLY A 185 26.45 -34.62 -11.63
N SER A 186 27.22 -33.52 -11.72
CA SER A 186 28.37 -33.28 -10.83
C SER A 186 27.92 -32.78 -9.46
N THR A 187 28.76 -32.97 -8.44
CA THR A 187 28.54 -32.44 -7.08
C THR A 187 29.80 -31.75 -6.58
N GLY A 188 29.68 -30.49 -6.20
CA GLY A 188 30.76 -29.73 -5.57
C GLY A 188 30.38 -29.33 -4.14
N SER A 189 31.35 -29.39 -3.23
CA SER A 189 31.20 -28.93 -1.85
C SER A 189 32.42 -28.12 -1.43
N VAL A 190 32.19 -26.93 -0.86
CA VAL A 190 33.24 -26.09 -0.29
C VAL A 190 32.89 -25.67 1.12
N THR A 191 33.85 -25.77 2.06
CA THR A 191 33.72 -25.33 3.45
C THR A 191 34.82 -24.35 3.82
N ILE A 192 34.43 -23.23 4.43
CA ILE A 192 35.33 -22.26 5.09
C ILE A 192 35.04 -22.34 6.60
N SER A 193 36.03 -22.73 7.41
CA SER A 193 35.75 -23.22 8.77
C SER A 193 36.08 -22.24 9.90
N ASP A 194 36.92 -21.23 9.67
CA ASP A 194 37.42 -20.34 10.74
C ASP A 194 37.54 -18.86 10.31
N PRO A 195 37.53 -17.90 11.28
CA PRO A 195 37.51 -16.46 10.99
C PRO A 195 38.64 -15.90 10.12
N ASN A 196 39.77 -16.61 9.99
CA ASN A 196 40.91 -16.12 9.20
C ASN A 196 41.02 -16.81 7.83
N SER A 197 40.19 -17.82 7.56
CA SER A 197 40.20 -18.51 6.28
C SER A 197 39.50 -17.70 5.21
N GLN A 198 40.06 -17.70 4.00
CA GLN A 198 39.59 -16.82 2.93
C GLN A 198 39.52 -17.52 1.58
N TRP A 199 38.47 -17.22 0.82
CA TRP A 199 38.39 -17.49 -0.61
C TRP A 199 38.03 -16.23 -1.40
N ILE A 200 39.01 -15.68 -2.12
CA ILE A 200 38.88 -14.43 -2.86
C ILE A 200 38.83 -14.70 -4.36
N ASN A 201 37.71 -14.34 -4.98
CA ASN A 201 37.50 -14.39 -6.42
C ASN A 201 37.50 -12.97 -7.00
N SER A 202 38.22 -12.72 -8.10
CA SER A 202 38.21 -11.39 -8.73
C SER A 202 37.03 -11.16 -9.69
N SER A 203 36.25 -12.20 -9.99
CA SER A 203 35.13 -12.19 -10.92
C SER A 203 33.93 -12.98 -10.34
N THR A 204 33.19 -13.73 -11.15
CA THR A 204 31.99 -14.46 -10.73
C THR A 204 32.32 -15.65 -9.83
N MET A 205 31.49 -15.85 -8.81
CA MET A 205 31.37 -17.07 -8.03
C MET A 205 30.03 -17.74 -8.33
N GLU A 206 30.06 -18.99 -8.79
CA GLU A 206 28.87 -19.78 -9.14
C GLU A 206 28.73 -20.99 -8.21
N VAL A 207 27.57 -21.12 -7.57
CA VAL A 207 27.23 -22.27 -6.72
C VAL A 207 26.07 -23.01 -7.36
N GLY A 208 26.34 -24.21 -7.86
CA GLY A 208 25.43 -24.98 -8.70
C GLY A 208 25.28 -24.32 -10.07
N PHE A 209 26.16 -24.64 -11.02
CA PHE A 209 26.02 -24.11 -12.38
C PHE A 209 25.03 -24.96 -13.20
N LEU A 210 25.46 -26.10 -13.74
CA LEU A 210 24.58 -27.15 -14.30
C LEU A 210 24.48 -28.37 -13.38
N GLY A 211 25.32 -28.45 -12.34
CA GLY A 211 25.35 -29.51 -11.34
C GLY A 211 24.84 -29.03 -9.97
N SER A 212 25.12 -29.83 -8.94
CA SER A 212 24.79 -29.48 -7.56
C SER A 212 25.99 -28.86 -6.86
N GLY A 213 25.83 -27.66 -6.31
CA GLY A 213 26.89 -26.96 -5.58
C GLY A 213 26.48 -26.61 -4.15
N THR A 214 27.40 -26.78 -3.21
CA THR A 214 27.23 -26.39 -1.81
C THR A 214 28.41 -25.53 -1.36
N LEU A 215 28.14 -24.37 -0.77
CA LEU A 215 29.13 -23.54 -0.09
C LEU A 215 28.69 -23.33 1.36
N SER A 216 29.56 -23.65 2.32
CA SER A 216 29.32 -23.42 3.74
C SER A 216 30.42 -22.54 4.32
N ILE A 217 30.04 -21.43 4.94
CA ILE A 217 30.93 -20.48 5.61
C ILE A 217 30.57 -20.50 7.10
N TYR A 218 31.40 -21.18 7.89
CA TYR A 218 31.29 -21.28 9.36
C TYR A 218 32.25 -20.33 10.10
N GLY A 219 33.11 -19.65 9.33
CA GLY A 219 33.95 -18.54 9.73
C GLY A 219 34.75 -18.05 8.52
N GLY A 220 35.18 -16.80 8.53
CA GLY A 220 36.07 -16.25 7.51
C GLY A 220 35.34 -15.56 6.36
N LEU A 221 36.05 -15.34 5.25
CA LEU A 221 35.60 -14.49 4.16
C LEU A 221 35.55 -15.23 2.83
N VAL A 222 34.40 -15.23 2.17
CA VAL A 222 34.28 -15.43 0.72
C VAL A 222 34.00 -14.10 0.08
N SER A 223 34.77 -13.72 -0.95
CA SER A 223 34.52 -12.48 -1.69
C SER A 223 34.57 -12.70 -3.19
N ASN A 224 33.69 -12.03 -3.93
CA ASN A 224 33.65 -12.09 -5.39
C ASN A 224 33.03 -10.82 -5.99
N ALA A 225 33.14 -10.66 -7.31
CA ALA A 225 32.43 -9.58 -8.00
C ALA A 225 30.92 -9.88 -8.06
N VAL A 226 30.53 -10.96 -8.74
CA VAL A 226 29.12 -11.37 -8.89
C VAL A 226 28.91 -12.72 -8.23
N GLY A 227 27.93 -12.82 -7.34
CA GLY A 227 27.52 -14.09 -6.74
C GLY A 227 26.32 -14.66 -7.47
N SER A 228 26.37 -15.93 -7.88
CA SER A 228 25.25 -16.59 -8.55
C SER A 228 25.01 -17.99 -7.98
N ILE A 229 23.79 -18.25 -7.53
CA ILE A 229 23.32 -19.55 -7.07
C ILE A 229 22.34 -20.09 -8.11
N ALA A 230 22.54 -21.34 -8.55
CA ALA A 230 21.79 -21.95 -9.66
C ALA A 230 21.99 -21.19 -10.99
N GLY A 231 23.24 -21.18 -11.48
CA GLY A 231 23.69 -20.34 -12.59
C GLY A 231 23.18 -20.76 -13.98
N ALA A 232 22.72 -22.01 -14.15
CA ALA A 232 22.14 -22.52 -15.39
C ALA A 232 20.93 -23.45 -15.12
N GLU A 233 20.14 -23.69 -16.16
CA GLU A 233 19.00 -24.62 -16.13
C GLU A 233 19.47 -26.05 -15.80
N GLY A 234 18.79 -26.71 -14.86
CA GLY A 234 19.16 -28.00 -14.30
C GLY A 234 20.20 -27.95 -13.17
N GLY A 235 20.75 -26.77 -12.87
CA GLY A 235 21.65 -26.56 -11.74
C GLY A 235 20.91 -26.41 -10.42
N SER A 236 21.57 -26.74 -9.31
CA SER A 236 21.05 -26.45 -7.97
C SER A 236 22.17 -26.01 -7.05
N GLY A 237 21.96 -24.88 -6.37
CA GLY A 237 22.96 -24.30 -5.50
C GLY A 237 22.44 -24.04 -4.10
N THR A 238 23.26 -24.31 -3.10
CA THR A 238 22.98 -24.01 -1.70
C THR A 238 24.16 -23.27 -1.08
N VAL A 239 23.88 -22.17 -0.39
CA VAL A 239 24.89 -21.39 0.35
C VAL A 239 24.41 -21.20 1.79
N LEU A 240 25.30 -21.48 2.73
CA LEU A 240 25.11 -21.23 4.16
C LEU A 240 26.19 -20.28 4.66
N VAL A 241 25.79 -19.20 5.31
CA VAL A 241 26.65 -18.26 6.03
C VAL A 241 26.21 -18.28 7.49
N SER A 242 26.97 -18.96 8.34
CA SER A 242 26.57 -19.27 9.72
C SER A 242 27.72 -18.97 10.68
N GLY A 243 27.42 -18.32 11.80
CA GLY A 243 28.41 -17.99 12.82
C GLY A 243 28.98 -16.57 12.73
N ASP A 244 29.49 -16.06 13.85
CA ASP A 244 30.16 -14.77 13.93
C ASP A 244 31.43 -14.75 13.05
N ASN A 245 31.67 -13.62 12.36
CA ASN A 245 32.79 -13.44 11.40
C ASN A 245 32.70 -14.35 10.16
N SER A 246 31.54 -14.94 9.87
CA SER A 246 31.26 -15.59 8.58
C SER A 246 30.73 -14.56 7.60
N GLU A 247 31.47 -14.29 6.53
CA GLU A 247 31.16 -13.22 5.59
C GLU A 247 31.14 -13.71 4.14
N TRP A 248 30.10 -13.31 3.40
CA TRP A 248 30.06 -13.41 1.94
C TRP A 248 29.88 -12.03 1.30
N GLN A 249 30.92 -11.53 0.65
CA GLN A 249 30.96 -10.19 0.08
C GLN A 249 30.87 -10.22 -1.46
N ASN A 250 29.88 -9.54 -2.01
CA ASN A 250 29.65 -9.41 -3.45
C ASN A 250 29.81 -7.93 -3.83
N SER A 251 30.88 -7.58 -4.55
CA SER A 251 31.10 -6.17 -4.94
C SER A 251 30.18 -5.69 -6.07
N SER A 252 29.41 -6.60 -6.66
CA SER A 252 28.39 -6.41 -7.70
C SER A 252 27.13 -7.20 -7.32
N ASP A 253 26.34 -7.64 -8.30
CA ASP A 253 25.07 -8.33 -8.07
C ASP A 253 25.22 -9.66 -7.31
N LEU A 254 24.28 -9.93 -6.42
CA LEU A 254 23.99 -11.27 -5.90
C LEU A 254 22.69 -11.82 -6.54
N ARG A 255 22.75 -13.04 -7.06
CA ARG A 255 21.64 -13.70 -7.77
C ARG A 255 21.34 -15.04 -7.11
N VAL A 256 20.17 -15.15 -6.49
CA VAL A 256 19.71 -16.38 -5.83
C VAL A 256 18.60 -17.00 -6.66
N GLY A 257 18.80 -18.23 -7.13
CA GLY A 257 17.89 -18.85 -8.09
C GLY A 257 17.94 -18.14 -9.44
N PHE A 258 19.13 -18.07 -10.06
CA PHE A 258 19.32 -17.28 -11.28
C PHE A 258 18.54 -17.88 -12.46
N ARG A 259 18.72 -19.18 -12.74
CA ARG A 259 18.01 -19.91 -13.80
C ARG A 259 17.25 -21.14 -13.31
N ASP A 260 17.48 -21.56 -12.08
CA ASP A 260 16.84 -22.74 -11.48
C ASP A 260 16.85 -22.58 -9.94
N ILE A 261 16.82 -23.66 -9.17
CA ILE A 261 16.67 -23.65 -7.70
C ILE A 261 17.96 -23.23 -6.99
N GLY A 262 17.94 -22.03 -6.40
CA GLY A 262 19.02 -21.52 -5.56
C GLY A 262 18.55 -21.13 -4.16
N MET A 263 19.33 -21.53 -3.15
CA MET A 263 19.03 -21.25 -1.74
C MET A 263 20.21 -20.58 -1.04
N LEU A 264 19.93 -19.53 -0.27
CA LEU A 264 20.87 -18.86 0.63
C LEU A 264 20.29 -18.80 2.04
N THR A 265 21.07 -19.24 3.02
CA THR A 265 20.75 -19.08 4.44
C THR A 265 21.84 -18.27 5.14
N ILE A 266 21.41 -17.26 5.88
CA ILE A 266 22.24 -16.39 6.71
C ILE A 266 21.72 -16.54 8.14
N GLU A 267 22.54 -17.12 9.01
CA GLU A 267 22.13 -17.45 10.37
C GLU A 267 23.24 -17.27 11.40
N ALA A 268 22.87 -17.33 12.68
CA ALA A 268 23.80 -17.35 13.80
C ALA A 268 24.91 -16.26 13.75
N GLY A 269 24.59 -15.04 13.30
CA GLY A 269 25.55 -13.93 13.24
C GLY A 269 26.27 -13.78 11.89
N GLY A 270 25.96 -14.61 10.89
CA GLY A 270 26.52 -14.51 9.55
C GLY A 270 26.16 -13.19 8.84
N THR A 271 27.04 -12.73 7.94
CA THR A 271 26.86 -11.47 7.21
C THR A 271 27.04 -11.65 5.71
N VAL A 272 26.10 -11.10 4.92
CA VAL A 272 26.20 -11.01 3.45
C VAL A 272 26.14 -9.56 3.01
N THR A 273 27.00 -9.18 2.07
CA THR A 273 26.94 -7.88 1.41
C THR A 273 26.84 -8.02 -0.11
N SER A 274 26.09 -7.14 -0.76
CA SER A 274 25.93 -7.10 -2.21
C SER A 274 25.79 -5.67 -2.75
N ASN A 275 26.11 -5.47 -4.04
CA ASN A 275 25.83 -4.18 -4.68
C ASN A 275 24.33 -4.02 -4.92
N GLY A 276 23.74 -4.88 -5.73
CA GLY A 276 22.30 -5.04 -5.94
C GLY A 276 21.95 -6.53 -5.92
N SER A 277 20.66 -6.91 -5.88
CA SER A 277 20.33 -8.33 -5.77
C SER A 277 19.04 -8.75 -6.44
N THR A 278 19.00 -10.01 -6.85
CA THR A 278 17.81 -10.64 -7.45
C THR A 278 17.56 -12.02 -6.85
N ILE A 279 16.31 -12.32 -6.53
CA ILE A 279 15.85 -13.62 -6.04
C ILE A 279 14.79 -14.12 -7.02
N GLY A 280 15.02 -15.26 -7.68
CA GLY A 280 14.16 -15.73 -8.78
C GLY A 280 14.29 -14.86 -10.02
N ASN A 281 15.46 -14.91 -10.67
CA ASN A 281 15.84 -13.94 -11.71
C ASN A 281 15.16 -14.20 -13.07
N ARG A 282 15.32 -15.41 -13.62
CA ARG A 282 14.76 -15.84 -14.91
C ARG A 282 13.44 -16.58 -14.72
N GLU A 283 12.71 -16.85 -15.80
CA GLU A 283 11.39 -17.49 -15.79
C GLU A 283 11.35 -18.82 -14.99
N THR A 284 12.38 -19.65 -15.09
CA THR A 284 12.52 -20.91 -14.34
C THR A 284 13.27 -20.76 -13.02
N GLY A 285 13.78 -19.56 -12.72
CA GLY A 285 14.56 -19.29 -11.52
C GLY A 285 13.69 -19.30 -10.27
N ILE A 286 14.07 -20.15 -9.31
CA ILE A 286 13.42 -20.25 -8.00
C ILE A 286 14.46 -19.90 -6.95
N GLY A 287 14.37 -18.70 -6.39
CA GLY A 287 15.29 -18.22 -5.37
C GLY A 287 14.64 -18.25 -3.98
N THR A 288 15.35 -18.76 -2.99
CA THR A 288 14.94 -18.70 -1.58
C THR A 288 16.06 -18.16 -0.71
N VAL A 289 15.77 -17.13 0.08
CA VAL A 289 16.70 -16.55 1.04
C VAL A 289 16.09 -16.57 2.44
N HIS A 290 16.86 -17.05 3.41
CA HIS A 290 16.51 -16.96 4.83
C HIS A 290 17.57 -16.14 5.57
N VAL A 291 17.13 -15.09 6.27
CA VAL A 291 17.94 -14.30 7.18
C VAL A 291 17.34 -14.49 8.57
N THR A 292 17.95 -15.33 9.40
CA THR A 292 17.34 -15.78 10.65
C THR A 292 18.30 -15.72 11.84
N GLY A 293 17.76 -15.42 13.02
CA GLY A 293 18.50 -15.32 14.26
C GLY A 293 19.15 -13.95 14.46
N ALA A 294 19.23 -13.55 15.73
CA ALA A 294 19.83 -12.28 16.12
C ALA A 294 21.28 -12.15 15.61
N GLY A 295 21.60 -10.99 15.04
CA GLY A 295 22.93 -10.67 14.52
C GLY A 295 23.14 -11.05 13.05
N SER A 296 22.31 -11.93 12.48
CA SER A 296 22.36 -12.31 11.07
C SER A 296 21.94 -11.16 10.17
N GLN A 297 22.77 -10.81 9.19
CA GLN A 297 22.61 -9.58 8.41
C GLN A 297 22.79 -9.79 6.91
N TRP A 298 21.93 -9.11 6.13
CA TRP A 298 22.15 -8.90 4.71
C TRP A 298 22.06 -7.42 4.36
N GLN A 299 23.16 -6.86 3.87
CA GLN A 299 23.22 -5.47 3.42
C GLN A 299 23.38 -5.39 1.90
N SER A 300 22.44 -4.70 1.24
CA SER A 300 22.53 -4.38 -0.18
C SER A 300 22.70 -2.87 -0.39
N SER A 301 23.62 -2.46 -1.25
CA SER A 301 23.84 -1.02 -1.53
C SER A 301 22.87 -0.42 -2.56
N ARG A 302 22.10 -1.28 -3.24
CA ARG A 302 21.09 -1.00 -4.28
C ARG A 302 19.86 -1.87 -4.04
N GLU A 303 18.85 -1.71 -4.88
CA GLU A 303 17.58 -2.44 -4.80
C GLU A 303 17.75 -3.96 -4.78
N ILE A 304 16.77 -4.62 -4.15
CA ILE A 304 16.57 -6.07 -4.22
C ILE A 304 15.29 -6.33 -5.02
N SER A 305 15.37 -7.17 -6.04
CA SER A 305 14.20 -7.61 -6.83
C SER A 305 13.88 -9.06 -6.50
N LEU A 306 12.67 -9.34 -6.04
CA LEU A 306 12.16 -10.69 -5.77
C LEU A 306 11.12 -11.05 -6.82
N GLY A 307 11.30 -12.18 -7.49
CA GLY A 307 10.52 -12.53 -8.67
C GLY A 307 10.75 -11.49 -9.76
N GLN A 308 11.96 -11.46 -10.35
CA GLN A 308 12.19 -10.59 -11.50
C GLN A 308 11.38 -11.10 -12.69
N SER A 309 11.63 -12.34 -13.12
CA SER A 309 10.80 -13.09 -14.07
C SER A 309 10.36 -14.45 -13.54
N GLY A 310 10.99 -14.94 -12.46
CA GLY A 310 10.68 -16.23 -11.84
C GLY A 310 9.98 -16.07 -10.48
N SER A 311 10.28 -16.98 -9.55
CA SER A 311 9.74 -16.96 -8.19
C SER A 311 10.84 -16.68 -7.16
N GLY A 312 10.66 -15.64 -6.35
CA GLY A 312 11.60 -15.24 -5.32
C GLY A 312 10.96 -15.15 -3.95
N THR A 313 11.56 -15.83 -2.96
CA THR A 313 11.12 -15.81 -1.56
C THR A 313 12.22 -15.30 -0.64
N LEU A 314 11.88 -14.39 0.28
CA LEU A 314 12.74 -13.93 1.36
C LEU A 314 12.02 -14.05 2.70
N SER A 315 12.65 -14.70 3.67
CA SER A 315 12.18 -14.74 5.05
C SER A 315 13.19 -14.06 5.96
N ILE A 316 12.74 -13.09 6.74
CA ILE A 316 13.50 -12.36 7.75
C ILE A 316 12.89 -12.72 9.10
N LEU A 317 13.58 -13.57 9.85
CA LEU A 317 13.02 -14.29 10.99
C LEU A 317 13.87 -14.12 12.25
N ASP A 318 13.26 -14.29 13.42
CA ASP A 318 13.95 -14.48 14.70
C ASP A 318 15.08 -13.47 15.01
N GLY A 319 14.92 -12.20 14.63
CA GLY A 319 15.91 -11.14 14.87
C GLY A 319 16.89 -10.88 13.73
N GLY A 320 16.70 -11.50 12.57
CA GLY A 320 17.48 -11.23 11.36
C GLY A 320 17.21 -9.83 10.78
N VAL A 321 18.19 -9.25 10.10
CA VAL A 321 18.09 -7.88 9.55
C VAL A 321 18.51 -7.84 8.09
N VAL A 322 17.66 -7.23 7.25
CA VAL A 322 17.98 -6.88 5.86
C VAL A 322 17.94 -5.37 5.69
N THR A 323 19.01 -4.79 5.16
CA THR A 323 19.12 -3.35 4.96
C THR A 323 19.48 -3.02 3.51
N ILE A 324 18.73 -2.10 2.91
CA ILE A 324 19.03 -1.50 1.62
C ILE A 324 19.47 -0.05 1.86
N THR A 325 20.73 0.24 1.57
CA THR A 325 21.33 1.57 1.84
C THR A 325 21.23 2.54 0.66
N SER A 326 20.63 2.12 -0.45
CA SER A 326 20.43 3.00 -1.61
C SER A 326 19.59 4.21 -1.26
N SER A 327 19.77 5.29 -2.01
CA SER A 327 18.87 6.45 -2.02
C SER A 327 18.16 6.63 -3.37
N GLY A 328 18.28 5.66 -4.28
CA GLY A 328 17.66 5.70 -5.61
C GLY A 328 17.26 4.31 -6.11
N GLY A 329 16.39 4.28 -7.12
CA GLY A 329 15.75 3.04 -7.60
C GLY A 329 14.54 2.64 -6.76
N GLY A 330 14.08 1.40 -6.90
CA GLY A 330 12.95 0.85 -6.17
C GLY A 330 13.05 -0.66 -6.01
N THR A 331 12.71 -1.16 -4.83
CA THR A 331 12.66 -2.60 -4.51
C THR A 331 11.36 -3.17 -5.01
N THR A 332 11.39 -4.30 -5.70
CA THR A 332 10.21 -4.86 -6.38
C THR A 332 9.93 -6.31 -5.99
N LEU A 333 8.67 -6.63 -5.70
CA LEU A 333 8.14 -7.98 -5.54
C LEU A 333 7.21 -8.30 -6.73
N GLY A 334 7.54 -9.30 -7.53
CA GLY A 334 6.77 -9.65 -8.74
C GLY A 334 6.88 -8.58 -9.81
N ARG A 335 8.06 -8.43 -10.41
CA ARG A 335 8.40 -7.32 -11.32
C ARG A 335 7.70 -7.42 -12.67
N PHE A 336 7.83 -8.56 -13.35
CA PHE A 336 7.27 -8.78 -14.68
C PHE A 336 6.02 -9.67 -14.63
N SER A 337 5.20 -9.62 -15.68
CA SER A 337 4.03 -10.49 -15.81
C SER A 337 4.37 -11.98 -15.58
N GLY A 338 3.56 -12.67 -14.75
CA GLY A 338 3.75 -14.08 -14.40
C GLY A 338 4.84 -14.36 -13.34
N SER A 339 5.59 -13.35 -12.89
CA SER A 339 6.57 -13.50 -11.82
C SER A 339 5.94 -13.37 -10.42
N GLU A 340 6.60 -13.97 -9.43
CA GLU A 340 6.13 -13.98 -8.04
C GLU A 340 7.24 -13.55 -7.07
N GLY A 341 6.96 -12.53 -6.26
CA GLY A 341 7.83 -12.10 -5.17
C GLY A 341 7.11 -12.24 -3.82
N SER A 342 7.75 -12.90 -2.85
CA SER A 342 7.20 -13.06 -1.50
C SER A 342 8.20 -12.71 -0.42
N VAL A 343 7.78 -11.88 0.54
CA VAL A 343 8.56 -11.52 1.73
C VAL A 343 7.76 -11.80 2.98
N THR A 344 8.40 -12.42 3.97
CA THR A 344 7.89 -12.52 5.34
C THR A 344 8.88 -11.90 6.32
N VAL A 345 8.41 -10.99 7.16
CA VAL A 345 9.17 -10.40 8.26
C VAL A 345 8.46 -10.75 9.56
N SER A 346 9.05 -11.67 10.32
CA SER A 346 8.39 -12.30 11.45
C SER A 346 9.30 -12.42 12.67
N GLY A 347 8.75 -12.17 13.85
CA GLY A 347 9.45 -12.33 15.11
C GLY A 347 10.10 -11.04 15.60
N THR A 348 10.25 -10.95 16.92
CA THR A 348 10.79 -9.76 17.59
C THR A 348 12.21 -9.45 17.12
N GLY A 349 12.42 -8.21 16.68
CA GLY A 349 13.72 -7.73 16.21
C GLY A 349 14.04 -8.09 14.76
N SER A 350 13.15 -8.79 14.06
CA SER A 350 13.28 -9.02 12.61
C SER A 350 12.97 -7.73 11.86
N GLN A 351 13.87 -7.30 10.98
CA GLN A 351 13.75 -5.99 10.32
C GLN A 351 14.07 -6.03 8.84
N TRP A 352 13.24 -5.35 8.05
CA TRP A 352 13.55 -4.97 6.68
C TRP A 352 13.59 -3.45 6.53
N GLN A 353 14.80 -2.91 6.46
CA GLN A 353 15.05 -1.48 6.32
C GLN A 353 15.30 -1.14 4.85
N ASN A 354 14.24 -0.79 4.11
CA ASN A 354 14.31 -0.46 2.69
C ASN A 354 14.25 1.06 2.46
N ASN A 355 15.37 1.77 2.41
CA ASN A 355 15.38 3.26 2.37
C ASN A 355 14.97 3.91 1.02
N ILE A 356 14.33 3.15 0.14
CA ILE A 356 13.85 3.56 -1.19
C ILE A 356 12.38 3.17 -1.35
N PRO A 357 11.70 3.50 -2.47
CA PRO A 357 10.35 2.99 -2.71
C PRO A 357 10.29 1.46 -2.71
N LEU A 358 9.20 0.92 -2.14
CA LEU A 358 8.86 -0.49 -2.15
C LEU A 358 7.64 -0.71 -3.06
N TYR A 359 7.75 -1.66 -3.98
CA TYR A 359 6.68 -2.07 -4.89
C TYR A 359 6.30 -3.52 -4.61
N VAL A 360 5.08 -3.74 -4.12
CA VAL A 360 4.50 -5.06 -3.86
C VAL A 360 3.50 -5.37 -4.97
N GLY A 361 3.94 -6.11 -5.99
CA GLY A 361 3.21 -6.32 -7.23
C GLY A 361 3.44 -5.15 -8.19
N VAL A 362 4.23 -5.38 -9.24
CA VAL A 362 4.50 -4.39 -10.31
C VAL A 362 3.68 -4.75 -11.53
N GLU A 363 4.12 -5.68 -12.38
CA GLU A 363 3.30 -6.34 -13.41
C GLU A 363 2.92 -7.78 -13.00
N GLY A 364 3.63 -8.34 -12.02
CA GLY A 364 3.44 -9.70 -11.49
C GLY A 364 2.67 -9.72 -10.16
N THR A 365 2.89 -10.79 -9.39
CA THR A 365 2.31 -10.95 -8.04
C THR A 365 3.35 -10.65 -6.97
N GLY A 366 3.06 -9.69 -6.10
CA GLY A 366 3.87 -9.40 -4.91
C GLY A 366 3.11 -9.67 -3.62
N THR A 367 3.78 -10.27 -2.65
CA THR A 367 3.21 -10.54 -1.32
C THR A 367 4.18 -10.11 -0.22
N LEU A 368 3.67 -9.39 0.79
CA LEU A 368 4.41 -9.00 1.98
C LEU A 368 3.62 -9.33 3.24
N THR A 369 4.21 -10.13 4.12
CA THR A 369 3.64 -10.43 5.44
C THR A 369 4.57 -9.88 6.53
N ILE A 370 4.00 -9.13 7.46
CA ILE A 370 4.69 -8.57 8.62
C ILE A 370 3.93 -9.03 9.85
N ASP A 371 4.54 -9.88 10.65
CA ASP A 371 3.87 -10.45 11.83
C ASP A 371 4.79 -10.63 13.05
N ASN A 372 4.19 -11.00 14.18
CA ASN A 372 4.89 -11.39 15.41
C ASN A 372 5.98 -10.38 15.88
N GLY A 373 5.75 -9.08 15.70
CA GLY A 373 6.69 -8.02 16.07
C GLY A 373 7.77 -7.70 15.03
N GLY A 374 7.56 -8.10 13.77
CA GLY A 374 8.41 -7.73 12.65
C GLY A 374 8.26 -6.26 12.25
N PHE A 375 9.32 -5.68 11.67
CA PHE A 375 9.36 -4.27 11.29
C PHE A 375 9.82 -4.09 9.85
N VAL A 376 9.07 -3.31 9.06
CA VAL A 376 9.44 -2.93 7.70
C VAL A 376 9.35 -1.42 7.56
N SER A 377 10.37 -0.80 6.95
CA SER A 377 10.37 0.64 6.66
C SER A 377 10.73 0.91 5.20
N ASN A 378 10.04 1.88 4.59
CA ASN A 378 10.40 2.40 3.28
C ASN A 378 10.01 3.87 3.07
N SER A 379 10.48 4.47 1.95
CA SER A 379 10.05 5.83 1.61
C SER A 379 8.59 5.85 1.16
N THR A 380 8.30 5.28 -0.01
CA THR A 380 6.94 5.17 -0.57
C THR A 380 6.55 3.71 -0.73
N GLY A 381 5.39 3.32 -0.22
CA GLY A 381 4.82 1.99 -0.40
C GLY A 381 3.86 2.00 -1.58
N ASN A 382 4.08 1.14 -2.57
CA ASN A 382 3.18 0.94 -3.71
C ASN A 382 2.73 -0.52 -3.72
N VAL A 383 1.43 -0.76 -3.72
CA VAL A 383 0.84 -2.10 -3.73
C VAL A 383 -0.01 -2.24 -4.97
N ALA A 384 0.27 -3.22 -5.84
CA ALA A 384 -0.33 -3.38 -7.16
C ALA A 384 -0.18 -2.13 -8.04
N TYR A 385 1.07 -1.85 -8.44
CA TYR A 385 1.46 -0.59 -9.06
C TYR A 385 0.99 -0.44 -10.51
N ASP A 386 1.17 -1.45 -11.37
CA ASP A 386 0.74 -1.37 -12.78
C ASP A 386 -0.65 -2.01 -12.99
N THR A 387 -1.27 -1.67 -14.11
CA THR A 387 -2.52 -2.28 -14.60
C THR A 387 -2.41 -3.82 -14.68
N GLY A 388 -3.39 -4.53 -14.14
CA GLY A 388 -3.43 -6.00 -14.15
C GLY A 388 -2.57 -6.68 -13.09
N SER A 389 -1.84 -5.93 -12.27
CA SER A 389 -0.98 -6.48 -11.22
C SER A 389 -1.73 -6.88 -9.96
N VAL A 390 -1.10 -7.74 -9.15
CA VAL A 390 -1.63 -8.18 -7.86
C VAL A 390 -0.60 -7.91 -6.77
N GLY A 391 -1.00 -7.10 -5.79
CA GLY A 391 -0.18 -6.76 -4.64
C GLY A 391 -0.94 -7.04 -3.37
N THR A 392 -0.36 -7.84 -2.47
CA THR A 392 -0.96 -8.12 -1.16
C THR A 392 0.00 -7.80 -0.03
N VAL A 393 -0.47 -7.03 0.95
CA VAL A 393 0.28 -6.74 2.18
C VAL A 393 -0.57 -7.09 3.39
N THR A 394 -0.01 -7.81 4.35
CA THR A 394 -0.63 -8.11 5.64
C THR A 394 0.29 -7.66 6.77
N VAL A 395 -0.24 -6.83 7.66
CA VAL A 395 0.44 -6.38 8.88
C VAL A 395 -0.39 -6.83 10.08
N THR A 396 0.06 -7.86 10.79
CA THR A 396 -0.76 -8.51 11.82
C THR A 396 0.00 -8.85 13.08
N GLY A 397 -0.70 -8.85 14.21
CA GLY A 397 -0.14 -9.20 15.51
C GLY A 397 0.55 -8.02 16.21
N PRO A 398 0.76 -8.12 17.54
CA PRO A 398 1.28 -7.02 18.35
C PRO A 398 2.68 -6.56 17.91
N ASN A 399 2.88 -5.24 17.85
CA ASN A 399 4.14 -4.58 17.48
C ASN A 399 4.64 -4.88 16.07
N SER A 400 3.83 -5.49 15.20
CA SER A 400 4.16 -5.63 13.79
C SER A 400 3.93 -4.29 13.09
N GLN A 401 4.96 -3.76 12.42
CA GLN A 401 4.90 -2.40 11.88
C GLN A 401 5.34 -2.30 10.43
N TRP A 402 4.61 -1.49 9.67
CA TRP A 402 5.01 -1.05 8.35
C TRP A 402 5.07 0.47 8.28
N GLU A 403 6.26 1.04 8.18
CA GLU A 403 6.49 2.48 8.12
C GLU A 403 6.74 2.96 6.69
N ASN A 404 5.84 3.80 6.18
CA ASN A 404 6.04 4.55 4.94
C ASN A 404 6.35 6.00 5.31
N SER A 405 7.59 6.45 5.10
CA SER A 405 8.00 7.81 5.46
C SER A 405 7.39 8.88 4.55
N GLN A 406 6.86 8.47 3.39
CA GLN A 406 6.14 9.28 2.41
C GLN A 406 4.78 8.61 2.14
N ASN A 407 4.38 8.49 0.88
CA ASN A 407 3.04 8.04 0.50
C ASN A 407 2.88 6.52 0.67
N LEU A 408 1.63 6.10 0.86
CA LEU A 408 1.18 4.73 0.65
C LEU A 408 0.11 4.75 -0.46
N ALA A 409 0.41 4.08 -1.58
CA ALA A 409 -0.50 3.91 -2.70
C ALA A 409 -0.90 2.43 -2.83
N ILE A 410 -2.20 2.17 -2.85
CA ILE A 410 -2.78 0.83 -2.98
C ILE A 410 -3.62 0.82 -4.25
N GLY A 411 -3.10 0.20 -5.30
CA GLY A 411 -3.64 0.21 -6.65
C GLY A 411 -3.01 1.28 -7.55
N SER A 412 -3.20 1.08 -8.86
CA SER A 412 -2.85 2.01 -9.93
C SER A 412 -3.85 3.16 -10.03
N PHE A 413 -3.38 4.29 -10.56
CA PHE A 413 -4.20 5.45 -10.90
C PHE A 413 -5.13 5.19 -12.10
N ASP A 414 -4.76 4.25 -13.00
CA ASP A 414 -5.44 4.04 -14.28
C ASP A 414 -6.57 2.99 -14.21
N GLY A 415 -6.81 2.38 -13.04
CA GLY A 415 -7.74 1.27 -12.85
C GLY A 415 -7.18 -0.08 -13.33
N ASP A 416 -7.85 -1.19 -12.97
CA ASP A 416 -7.51 -2.59 -13.29
C ASP A 416 -6.35 -3.26 -12.51
N SER A 417 -5.85 -2.65 -11.44
CA SER A 417 -4.93 -3.30 -10.48
C SER A 417 -5.68 -3.91 -9.30
N THR A 418 -5.24 -5.05 -8.76
CA THR A 418 -5.80 -5.64 -7.53
C THR A 418 -4.83 -5.45 -6.35
N GLY A 419 -4.90 -4.28 -5.71
CA GLY A 419 -4.17 -3.99 -4.49
C GLY A 419 -4.98 -4.35 -3.26
N MET A 420 -4.39 -5.11 -2.34
CA MET A 420 -5.02 -5.44 -1.06
C MET A 420 -4.03 -5.23 0.09
N VAL A 421 -4.39 -4.36 1.03
CA VAL A 421 -3.65 -4.17 2.28
C VAL A 421 -4.55 -4.51 3.45
N THR A 422 -4.06 -5.31 4.39
CA THR A 422 -4.78 -5.65 5.61
C THR A 422 -3.92 -5.34 6.83
N VAL A 423 -4.49 -4.64 7.80
CA VAL A 423 -3.89 -4.39 9.11
C VAL A 423 -4.80 -4.92 10.20
N SER A 424 -4.27 -5.71 11.15
CA SER A 424 -5.10 -6.41 12.15
C SER A 424 -4.34 -6.78 13.43
N GLY A 425 -5.06 -7.13 14.49
CA GLY A 425 -4.50 -7.88 15.62
C GLY A 425 -3.35 -7.20 16.40
N GLY A 426 -3.30 -5.87 16.41
CA GLY A 426 -2.23 -5.08 17.04
C GLY A 426 -1.13 -4.62 16.09
N GLY A 427 -1.26 -4.89 14.78
CA GLY A 427 -0.39 -4.37 13.74
C GLY A 427 -0.68 -2.89 13.44
N SER A 428 0.34 -2.16 12.99
CA SER A 428 0.23 -0.73 12.68
C SER A 428 0.90 -0.38 11.34
N ILE A 429 0.26 0.45 10.53
CA ILE A 429 0.84 1.02 9.31
C ILE A 429 1.00 2.52 9.49
N SER A 430 2.22 3.05 9.37
CA SER A 430 2.47 4.49 9.36
C SER A 430 2.50 5.05 7.93
N VAL A 431 1.84 6.19 7.72
CA VAL A 431 1.86 6.94 6.46
C VAL A 431 2.30 8.38 6.71
N GLY A 432 3.48 8.72 6.19
CA GLY A 432 4.08 10.06 6.33
C GLY A 432 3.56 11.09 5.32
N GLY A 433 3.04 10.65 4.17
CA GLY A 433 2.49 11.49 3.09
C GLY A 433 1.07 11.08 2.70
N LEU A 434 0.70 11.14 1.43
CA LEU A 434 -0.64 10.77 0.94
C LEU A 434 -0.94 9.28 1.17
N LEU A 435 -2.16 8.97 1.65
CA LEU A 435 -2.77 7.65 1.47
C LEU A 435 -3.66 7.67 0.23
N PHE A 436 -3.31 6.88 -0.78
CA PHE A 436 -4.08 6.73 -2.02
C PHE A 436 -4.60 5.30 -2.15
N ILE A 437 -5.89 5.14 -2.38
CA ILE A 437 -6.53 3.86 -2.73
C ILE A 437 -7.11 3.99 -4.13
N GLY A 438 -6.58 3.23 -5.08
CA GLY A 438 -7.04 3.19 -6.47
C GLY A 438 -8.32 2.36 -6.64
N SER A 439 -8.97 2.54 -7.78
CA SER A 439 -10.15 1.75 -8.15
C SER A 439 -9.82 0.25 -8.22
N GLY A 440 -10.74 -0.59 -7.73
CA GLY A 440 -10.55 -2.05 -7.64
C GLY A 440 -9.64 -2.51 -6.49
N SER A 441 -9.06 -1.58 -5.72
CA SER A 441 -8.19 -1.89 -4.59
C SER A 441 -8.87 -1.72 -3.23
N THR A 442 -8.31 -2.37 -2.21
CA THR A 442 -8.92 -2.45 -0.89
C THR A 442 -7.90 -2.27 0.24
N LEU A 443 -8.26 -1.45 1.22
CA LEU A 443 -7.62 -1.39 2.53
C LEU A 443 -8.57 -1.97 3.58
N ASN A 444 -8.13 -2.98 4.32
CA ASN A 444 -8.86 -3.56 5.44
C ASN A 444 -8.18 -3.17 6.77
N VAL A 445 -8.90 -2.44 7.60
CA VAL A 445 -8.55 -2.11 8.99
C VAL A 445 -9.37 -3.00 9.91
N ASP A 446 -8.89 -4.23 10.12
CA ASP A 446 -9.57 -5.24 10.92
C ASP A 446 -9.37 -4.97 12.43
N PRO A 447 -10.16 -5.63 13.32
CA PRO A 447 -10.08 -5.39 14.75
C PRO A 447 -8.65 -5.42 15.33
N GLY A 448 -8.29 -4.33 16.02
CA GLY A 448 -6.98 -4.14 16.63
C GLY A 448 -5.88 -3.68 15.68
N GLY A 449 -6.13 -3.54 14.38
CA GLY A 449 -5.22 -2.86 13.45
C GLY A 449 -5.33 -1.35 13.54
N SER A 450 -4.25 -0.62 13.21
CA SER A 450 -4.24 0.84 13.14
C SER A 450 -3.55 1.37 11.88
N ILE A 451 -4.03 2.51 11.40
CA ILE A 451 -3.34 3.36 10.43
C ILE A 451 -2.93 4.65 11.15
N ASP A 452 -1.63 4.88 11.24
CA ASP A 452 -1.04 6.01 11.94
C ASP A 452 -0.50 7.03 10.93
N PHE A 453 -1.13 8.18 10.86
CA PHE A 453 -0.68 9.23 9.96
C PHE A 453 0.30 10.16 10.68
N THR A 454 1.57 10.14 10.25
CA THR A 454 2.66 10.88 10.93
C THR A 454 3.01 12.20 10.26
N GLY A 455 2.56 12.42 9.02
CA GLY A 455 2.74 13.68 8.29
C GLY A 455 1.69 13.96 7.21
N SER A 456 0.83 12.98 6.89
CA SER A 456 -0.26 13.15 5.93
C SER A 456 -1.29 14.17 6.39
N ASP A 457 -1.79 14.98 5.47
CA ASP A 457 -2.98 15.81 5.60
C ASP A 457 -4.13 15.32 4.68
N ARG A 458 -3.88 14.31 3.83
CA ARG A 458 -4.78 13.93 2.73
C ARG A 458 -4.95 12.42 2.56
N ILE A 459 -6.20 12.03 2.29
CA ILE A 459 -6.58 10.70 1.84
C ILE A 459 -7.32 10.85 0.52
N ILE A 460 -6.96 10.04 -0.48
CA ILE A 460 -7.70 9.91 -1.72
C ILE A 460 -8.17 8.46 -1.79
N ASN A 461 -9.47 8.24 -1.64
CA ASN A 461 -10.07 6.92 -1.75
C ASN A 461 -10.93 6.84 -3.02
N ASN A 462 -10.45 6.09 -4.01
CA ASN A 462 -11.21 5.69 -5.21
C ASN A 462 -11.53 4.19 -5.20
N GLY A 463 -11.16 3.47 -4.15
CA GLY A 463 -11.39 2.03 -3.99
C GLY A 463 -12.32 1.75 -2.81
N VAL A 464 -11.93 0.79 -1.97
CA VAL A 464 -12.70 0.40 -0.77
C VAL A 464 -11.82 0.48 0.47
N ILE A 465 -12.31 1.17 1.49
CA ILE A 465 -11.73 1.15 2.84
C ILE A 465 -12.72 0.45 3.77
N ASN A 466 -12.31 -0.71 4.29
CA ASN A 466 -13.06 -1.50 5.26
C ASN A 466 -12.49 -1.27 6.67
N GLY A 467 -13.36 -1.22 7.67
CA GLY A 467 -13.00 -0.87 9.04
C GLY A 467 -12.97 0.64 9.30
N PRO A 468 -12.77 1.02 10.58
CA PRO A 468 -12.85 2.41 11.00
C PRO A 468 -11.65 3.20 10.48
N ILE A 469 -11.92 4.41 9.99
CA ILE A 469 -10.90 5.42 9.73
C ILE A 469 -11.30 6.71 10.45
N ASP A 470 -10.46 7.15 11.38
CA ASP A 470 -10.62 8.40 12.12
C ASP A 470 -9.50 9.36 11.68
N THR A 471 -9.89 10.49 11.10
CA THR A 471 -8.93 11.35 10.43
C THR A 471 -9.26 12.80 10.66
N ASN A 472 -8.47 13.50 11.47
CA ASN A 472 -8.42 14.97 11.50
C ASN A 472 -7.69 15.49 10.24
N ARG A 473 -8.26 15.23 9.06
CA ARG A 473 -7.63 15.36 7.73
C ARG A 473 -8.64 15.63 6.62
N ARG A 474 -8.13 15.97 5.43
CA ARG A 474 -8.94 16.13 4.23
C ARG A 474 -9.06 14.82 3.43
N ILE A 475 -10.28 14.45 3.07
CA ILE A 475 -10.64 13.22 2.38
C ILE A 475 -11.24 13.56 1.02
N PHE A 476 -10.73 12.90 -0.02
CA PHE A 476 -11.19 13.02 -1.40
C PHE A 476 -11.46 11.65 -2.04
N GLY A 477 -11.98 11.67 -3.27
CA GLY A 477 -12.09 10.50 -4.12
C GLY A 477 -13.48 9.89 -4.13
N SER A 478 -13.70 8.98 -5.08
CA SER A 478 -15.02 8.44 -5.40
C SER A 478 -15.33 7.06 -4.82
N GLY A 479 -14.49 6.63 -3.88
CA GLY A 479 -14.51 5.29 -3.30
C GLY A 479 -15.58 5.10 -2.22
N THR A 480 -15.52 3.92 -1.63
CA THR A 480 -16.41 3.50 -0.54
C THR A 480 -15.66 3.41 0.78
N PHE A 481 -16.26 3.94 1.84
CA PHE A 481 -15.86 3.70 3.22
C PHE A 481 -16.90 2.82 3.91
N SER A 482 -16.48 1.75 4.58
CA SER A 482 -17.41 0.94 5.37
C SER A 482 -17.81 1.65 6.68
N ASP A 483 -16.86 2.34 7.31
CA ASP A 483 -17.02 3.06 8.57
C ASP A 483 -16.09 4.28 8.54
N LEU A 484 -16.69 5.47 8.50
CA LEU A 484 -15.98 6.74 8.46
C LEU A 484 -16.43 7.62 9.63
N THR A 485 -15.48 8.08 10.43
CA THR A 485 -15.73 9.09 11.46
C THR A 485 -15.22 10.45 10.97
N VAL A 486 -16.11 11.44 10.99
CA VAL A 486 -15.85 12.82 10.57
C VAL A 486 -16.06 13.72 11.78
N GLY A 487 -14.98 14.33 12.28
CA GLY A 487 -15.01 15.20 13.46
C GLY A 487 -14.16 16.44 13.25
N ASP A 488 -13.78 17.10 14.35
CA ASP A 488 -12.98 18.33 14.31
C ASP A 488 -11.71 18.19 13.47
N GLY A 489 -11.60 19.05 12.45
CA GLY A 489 -10.52 19.12 11.47
C GLY A 489 -10.55 18.02 10.40
N THR A 490 -11.59 17.20 10.34
CA THR A 490 -11.90 16.39 9.16
C THR A 490 -12.66 17.21 8.12
N ILE A 491 -12.20 17.21 6.88
CA ILE A 491 -12.92 17.79 5.74
C ILE A 491 -13.16 16.70 4.70
N VAL A 492 -14.40 16.49 4.30
CA VAL A 492 -14.79 15.51 3.31
C VAL A 492 -15.25 16.23 2.05
N ASN A 493 -14.61 15.90 0.93
CA ASN A 493 -14.90 16.47 -0.38
C ASN A 493 -15.03 15.33 -1.43
N PRO A 494 -16.25 14.91 -1.78
CA PRO A 494 -16.48 13.75 -2.65
C PRO A 494 -15.83 13.85 -4.04
N GLY A 495 -15.18 12.76 -4.48
CA GLY A 495 -14.75 12.61 -5.87
C GLY A 495 -13.52 13.43 -6.29
N ASN A 496 -13.51 13.84 -7.56
CA ASN A 496 -12.53 14.74 -8.17
C ASN A 496 -13.23 16.06 -8.56
N SER A 497 -13.96 16.61 -7.60
CA SER A 497 -14.40 18.01 -7.53
C SER A 497 -14.97 18.59 -8.84
N PRO A 498 -16.28 18.45 -9.10
CA PRO A 498 -17.25 17.69 -8.31
C PRO A 498 -17.21 16.17 -8.53
N GLY A 499 -17.77 15.39 -7.61
CA GLY A 499 -17.95 13.97 -7.79
C GLY A 499 -18.80 13.28 -6.72
N SER A 500 -18.72 11.96 -6.62
CA SER A 500 -19.53 11.21 -5.65
C SER A 500 -18.70 10.26 -4.81
N MET A 501 -19.05 10.12 -3.53
CA MET A 501 -18.43 9.15 -2.62
C MET A 501 -19.50 8.30 -1.93
N SER A 502 -19.12 7.13 -1.41
CA SER A 502 -20.05 6.23 -0.72
C SER A 502 -19.57 5.87 0.67
N THR A 503 -20.52 5.70 1.58
CA THR A 503 -20.26 5.33 2.96
C THR A 503 -21.33 4.35 3.46
N THR A 504 -20.93 3.25 4.09
CA THR A 504 -21.89 2.29 4.65
C THR A 504 -22.36 2.73 6.04
N THR A 505 -21.44 3.11 6.90
CA THR A 505 -21.69 3.78 8.16
C THR A 505 -20.84 5.02 8.25
N THR A 506 -21.43 6.12 8.71
CA THR A 506 -20.72 7.37 8.98
C THR A 506 -21.13 7.91 10.31
N SER A 507 -20.18 8.55 10.97
CA SER A 507 -20.37 9.19 12.26
C SER A 507 -19.88 10.63 12.14
N TRP A 508 -20.79 11.60 12.20
CA TRP A 508 -20.46 13.02 12.15
C TRP A 508 -20.51 13.64 13.54
N GLY A 509 -19.44 14.35 13.89
CA GLY A 509 -19.27 15.08 15.13
C GLY A 509 -18.98 16.56 14.91
N ASN A 510 -18.94 17.32 16.01
CA ASN A 510 -18.73 18.77 16.00
C ASN A 510 -17.41 19.14 15.29
N GLY A 511 -17.48 20.12 14.38
CA GLY A 511 -16.31 20.62 13.63
C GLY A 511 -15.92 19.80 12.40
N GLY A 512 -16.66 18.72 12.08
CA GLY A 512 -16.55 18.03 10.80
C GLY A 512 -17.13 18.86 9.66
N ILE A 513 -16.49 18.83 8.49
CA ILE A 513 -16.90 19.63 7.32
C ILE A 513 -17.21 18.72 6.14
N TYR A 514 -18.41 18.87 5.57
CA TYR A 514 -18.73 18.42 4.23
C TYR A 514 -18.54 19.61 3.28
N GLU A 515 -17.45 19.60 2.53
CA GLU A 515 -17.20 20.61 1.51
C GLU A 515 -17.92 20.17 0.23
N TRP A 516 -19.03 20.83 -0.06
CA TRP A 516 -19.90 20.54 -1.20
C TRP A 516 -19.57 21.49 -2.35
N GLU A 517 -18.94 20.95 -3.40
CA GLU A 517 -18.56 21.70 -4.58
C GLU A 517 -19.62 21.61 -5.69
N THR A 518 -19.79 22.70 -6.42
CA THR A 518 -20.65 22.76 -7.61
C THR A 518 -20.04 23.63 -8.70
N THR A 519 -20.21 23.23 -9.96
CA THR A 519 -19.81 24.00 -11.15
C THR A 519 -20.98 24.62 -11.89
N GLU A 520 -22.21 24.15 -11.64
CA GLU A 520 -23.42 24.53 -12.40
C GLU A 520 -24.64 24.71 -11.49
N VAL A 521 -25.57 25.58 -11.88
CA VAL A 521 -26.85 25.77 -11.16
C VAL A 521 -27.80 24.59 -11.40
N GLU A 522 -27.82 24.06 -12.62
CA GLU A 522 -28.62 22.90 -13.01
C GLU A 522 -27.71 21.81 -13.58
N GLY A 523 -28.03 20.53 -13.33
CA GLY A 523 -27.14 19.44 -13.71
C GLY A 523 -27.46 18.11 -13.03
N VAL A 524 -26.43 17.27 -12.93
CA VAL A 524 -26.49 15.92 -12.39
C VAL A 524 -25.63 15.80 -11.13
N ALA A 525 -26.26 15.37 -10.04
CA ALA A 525 -25.57 15.08 -8.79
C ALA A 525 -24.47 14.02 -8.95
N GLY A 526 -23.30 14.29 -8.36
CA GLY A 526 -22.11 13.46 -8.47
C GLY A 526 -21.33 13.67 -9.78
N THR A 527 -21.72 14.63 -10.61
CA THR A 527 -21.01 15.03 -11.84
C THR A 527 -20.81 16.55 -11.88
N ASP A 528 -21.91 17.32 -11.79
CA ASP A 528 -21.88 18.78 -11.84
C ASP A 528 -21.83 19.42 -10.44
N TRP A 529 -22.15 18.64 -9.41
CA TRP A 529 -21.92 18.96 -8.00
C TRP A 529 -21.70 17.69 -7.18
N ASP A 530 -21.19 17.86 -5.96
CA ASP A 530 -20.85 16.74 -5.10
C ASP A 530 -22.06 15.95 -4.61
N LEU A 531 -21.92 14.63 -4.56
CA LEU A 531 -22.93 13.74 -4.03
C LEU A 531 -22.35 12.76 -3.01
N TRP A 532 -22.86 12.83 -1.79
CA TRP A 532 -22.51 11.87 -0.75
C TRP A 532 -23.57 10.77 -0.64
N ASN A 533 -23.18 9.51 -0.84
CA ASN A 533 -24.05 8.36 -0.63
C ASN A 533 -23.86 7.81 0.79
N ALA A 534 -24.72 8.23 1.71
CA ALA A 534 -24.77 7.88 3.12
C ALA A 534 -25.75 6.72 3.35
N ASN A 535 -25.28 5.47 3.38
CA ASN A 535 -26.19 4.37 3.69
C ASN A 535 -26.73 4.51 5.13
N ASN A 536 -25.84 4.67 6.12
CA ASN A 536 -26.20 5.03 7.49
C ASN A 536 -25.47 6.30 7.94
N LEU A 537 -26.18 7.16 8.66
CA LEU A 537 -25.68 8.38 9.28
C LEU A 537 -25.91 8.34 10.79
N GLY A 538 -24.83 8.35 11.56
CA GLY A 538 -24.82 8.60 12.99
C GLY A 538 -24.34 10.02 13.28
N ILE A 539 -24.99 10.69 14.23
CA ILE A 539 -24.56 11.98 14.77
C ILE A 539 -24.09 11.71 16.21
N VAL A 540 -22.82 11.98 16.49
CA VAL A 540 -22.16 11.47 17.72
C VAL A 540 -22.15 12.49 18.87
N ASP A 541 -22.30 13.78 18.58
CA ASP A 541 -22.35 14.86 19.58
C ASP A 541 -23.55 15.79 19.37
N SER A 542 -23.82 16.67 20.36
CA SER A 542 -24.84 17.74 20.28
C SER A 542 -24.32 19.02 19.61
N GLY A 543 -23.23 18.94 18.86
CA GLY A 543 -22.62 20.06 18.14
C GLY A 543 -22.83 19.90 16.64
N ALA A 544 -22.88 21.03 15.92
CA ALA A 544 -23.17 21.02 14.49
C ALA A 544 -21.95 20.56 13.69
N PHE A 545 -22.20 19.80 12.63
CA PHE A 545 -21.24 19.65 11.53
C PHE A 545 -21.66 20.55 10.37
N THR A 546 -20.69 21.05 9.63
CA THR A 546 -20.90 22.11 8.65
C THR A 546 -20.94 21.56 7.24
N ILE A 547 -21.89 22.01 6.43
CA ILE A 547 -21.84 21.89 4.98
C ILE A 547 -21.36 23.22 4.43
N GLU A 548 -20.17 23.23 3.84
CA GLU A 548 -19.62 24.41 3.15
C GLU A 548 -20.05 24.38 1.69
N ILE A 549 -20.69 25.46 1.23
CA ILE A 549 -21.14 25.58 -0.16
C ILE A 549 -20.05 26.24 -1.00
N LYS A 550 -19.46 25.50 -1.95
CA LYS A 550 -18.30 25.93 -2.75
C LYS A 550 -18.58 25.96 -4.25
N PRO A 551 -18.99 27.10 -4.81
CA PRO A 551 -18.97 27.32 -6.25
C PRO A 551 -17.54 27.33 -6.78
N ILE A 552 -17.24 26.47 -7.76
CA ILE A 552 -15.89 26.33 -8.32
C ILE A 552 -15.90 26.42 -9.86
N ASP A 553 -14.73 26.74 -10.43
CA ASP A 553 -14.40 26.40 -11.80
C ASP A 553 -14.09 24.89 -11.88
N GLY A 554 -14.14 24.31 -13.07
CA GLY A 554 -13.81 22.88 -13.26
C GLY A 554 -12.36 22.48 -12.90
N ASN A 555 -11.59 23.36 -12.24
CA ASN A 555 -10.27 23.09 -11.67
C ASN A 555 -10.21 23.38 -10.15
N SER A 556 -11.37 23.35 -9.45
CA SER A 556 -11.49 23.58 -8.00
C SER A 556 -11.08 24.98 -7.53
N ASN A 557 -11.05 26.00 -8.40
CA ASN A 557 -10.88 27.38 -7.96
C ASN A 557 -12.23 28.05 -7.72
N PRO A 558 -12.40 28.90 -6.71
CA PRO A 558 -13.67 29.57 -6.46
C PRO A 558 -14.15 30.39 -7.68
N ALA A 559 -15.39 30.17 -8.12
CA ALA A 559 -15.95 30.84 -9.30
C ALA A 559 -17.47 31.01 -9.23
N ALA A 560 -17.98 32.11 -9.79
CA ALA A 560 -19.42 32.33 -9.90
C ALA A 560 -20.07 31.32 -10.86
N LEU A 561 -21.25 30.81 -10.50
CA LEU A 561 -22.01 29.85 -11.28
C LEU A 561 -22.64 30.52 -12.50
N ALA A 562 -22.49 29.88 -13.66
CA ALA A 562 -23.15 30.35 -14.87
C ALA A 562 -24.68 30.17 -14.74
N GLY A 563 -25.43 31.23 -15.05
CA GLY A 563 -26.90 31.19 -14.99
C GLY A 563 -27.49 31.33 -13.60
N TRP A 564 -26.71 31.71 -12.58
CA TRP A 564 -27.25 32.08 -11.27
C TRP A 564 -28.27 33.21 -11.39
N ASP A 565 -29.49 32.95 -10.90
CA ASP A 565 -30.59 33.90 -10.80
C ASP A 565 -31.14 33.85 -9.37
N PRO A 566 -30.90 34.88 -8.53
CA PRO A 566 -31.36 34.89 -7.15
C PRO A 566 -32.88 35.10 -7.00
N THR A 567 -33.60 35.39 -8.10
CA THR A 567 -35.07 35.48 -8.10
C THR A 567 -35.75 34.13 -8.32
N GLN A 568 -34.96 33.07 -8.57
CA GLN A 568 -35.46 31.71 -8.74
C GLN A 568 -34.98 30.82 -7.59
N SER A 569 -35.86 29.94 -7.13
CA SER A 569 -35.48 28.91 -6.15
C SER A 569 -34.73 27.78 -6.86
N HIS A 570 -33.68 27.27 -6.23
CA HIS A 570 -32.83 26.20 -6.76
C HIS A 570 -32.73 25.06 -5.77
N GLU A 571 -32.70 23.83 -6.26
CA GLU A 571 -32.63 22.62 -5.43
C GLU A 571 -31.56 21.65 -5.96
N TRP A 572 -30.64 21.24 -5.08
CA TRP A 572 -29.57 20.30 -5.40
C TRP A 572 -29.65 19.07 -4.51
N LEU A 573 -29.63 17.89 -5.13
CA LEU A 573 -29.50 16.62 -4.41
C LEU A 573 -28.04 16.47 -3.94
N ILE A 574 -27.82 16.55 -2.64
CA ILE A 574 -26.46 16.52 -2.04
C ILE A 574 -26.18 15.23 -1.26
N GLY A 575 -27.23 14.47 -0.93
CA GLY A 575 -27.14 13.26 -0.12
C GLY A 575 -28.08 12.13 -0.56
N THR A 576 -27.48 10.98 -0.83
CA THR A 576 -27.96 9.60 -0.99
C THR A 576 -28.21 8.78 0.27
N SER A 577 -29.29 8.01 0.43
CA SER A 577 -29.37 6.92 1.41
C SER A 577 -30.29 5.79 0.97
N THR A 578 -30.04 4.58 1.48
CA THR A 578 -30.94 3.43 1.35
C THR A 578 -31.52 2.96 2.68
N ASN A 579 -31.26 3.70 3.76
CA ASN A 579 -31.71 3.35 5.11
C ASN A 579 -32.21 4.57 5.90
N ALA A 580 -32.91 5.49 5.23
CA ALA A 580 -33.57 6.63 5.86
C ALA A 580 -32.63 7.49 6.73
N ALA A 581 -31.39 7.71 6.28
CA ALA A 581 -30.34 8.35 7.06
C ALA A 581 -30.62 9.83 7.41
N PHE A 582 -31.39 10.55 6.61
CA PHE A 582 -31.58 12.00 6.72
C PHE A 582 -32.84 12.36 7.53
N THR A 583 -32.87 11.98 8.81
CA THR A 583 -34.00 12.28 9.71
C THR A 583 -34.05 13.76 10.12
N ASP A 584 -35.22 14.27 10.47
CA ASP A 584 -35.38 15.68 10.92
C ASP A 584 -34.45 16.00 12.11
N THR A 585 -34.23 15.02 13.01
CA THR A 585 -33.28 15.16 14.12
C THR A 585 -31.83 15.25 13.66
N ALA A 586 -31.44 14.54 12.60
CA ALA A 586 -30.11 14.66 12.01
C ALA A 586 -29.91 16.05 11.39
N LEU A 587 -30.95 16.58 10.71
CA LEU A 587 -30.90 17.90 10.08
C LEU A 587 -30.76 19.05 11.10
N LEU A 588 -31.24 18.89 12.34
CA LEU A 588 -31.04 19.89 13.40
C LEU A 588 -29.57 20.06 13.85
N ASN A 589 -28.70 19.12 13.48
CA ASN A 589 -27.27 19.17 13.79
C ASN A 589 -26.42 19.55 12.57
N LEU A 590 -27.06 20.05 11.51
CA LEU A 590 -26.41 20.55 10.31
C LEU A 590 -26.36 22.08 10.34
N GLU A 591 -25.18 22.62 10.11
CA GLU A 591 -24.99 24.05 9.87
C GLU A 591 -24.59 24.27 8.41
N LEU A 592 -25.12 25.32 7.79
CA LEU A 592 -24.72 25.73 6.45
C LEU A 592 -23.73 26.89 6.56
N ASP A 593 -22.58 26.74 5.90
CA ASP A 593 -21.68 27.87 5.64
C ASP A 593 -21.84 28.30 4.18
N VAL A 594 -22.46 29.48 4.03
CA VAL A 594 -22.77 30.12 2.75
C VAL A 594 -21.77 31.23 2.39
N SER A 595 -20.75 31.46 3.22
CA SER A 595 -19.89 32.64 3.15
C SER A 595 -19.14 32.76 1.83
N GLU A 596 -18.62 31.65 1.30
CA GLU A 596 -17.93 31.62 0.02
C GLU A 596 -18.90 31.83 -1.15
N PHE A 597 -20.08 31.22 -1.10
CA PHE A 597 -21.14 31.45 -2.08
C PHE A 597 -21.52 32.94 -2.15
N MET A 598 -21.75 33.58 -1.00
CA MET A 598 -22.07 35.01 -0.90
C MET A 598 -20.93 35.94 -1.33
N SER A 599 -19.68 35.45 -1.28
CA SER A 599 -18.54 36.22 -1.80
C SER A 599 -18.54 36.33 -3.32
N LEU A 600 -19.25 35.42 -4.00
CA LEU A 600 -19.33 35.29 -5.45
C LEU A 600 -20.70 35.69 -6.03
N HIS A 601 -21.75 35.68 -5.21
CA HIS A 601 -23.14 35.91 -5.64
C HIS A 601 -23.90 36.82 -4.67
N ASP A 602 -24.76 37.67 -5.23
CA ASP A 602 -25.83 38.32 -4.48
C ASP A 602 -27.00 37.35 -4.29
N LEU A 603 -27.57 37.30 -3.09
CA LEU A 603 -28.70 36.45 -2.75
C LEU A 603 -30.05 37.17 -2.89
N ALA A 604 -30.07 38.50 -3.07
CA ALA A 604 -31.30 39.30 -3.10
C ALA A 604 -32.26 38.94 -1.95
N ASP A 605 -31.74 38.83 -0.72
CA ASP A 605 -32.47 38.42 0.50
C ASP A 605 -33.01 36.96 0.51
N GLY A 606 -32.75 36.17 -0.53
CA GLY A 606 -33.00 34.73 -0.53
C GLY A 606 -32.12 33.98 0.49
N SER A 607 -32.53 32.77 0.85
CA SER A 607 -31.87 31.99 1.91
C SER A 607 -31.60 30.55 1.50
N PHE A 608 -30.52 29.98 2.05
CA PHE A 608 -30.22 28.55 1.92
C PHE A 608 -30.82 27.76 3.08
N GLY A 609 -31.37 26.59 2.77
CA GLY A 609 -31.90 25.64 3.72
C GLY A 609 -31.65 24.20 3.29
N LEU A 610 -31.89 23.28 4.22
CA LEU A 610 -31.81 21.83 3.98
C LEU A 610 -33.19 21.21 4.16
N PHE A 611 -33.51 20.25 3.30
CA PHE A 611 -34.68 19.40 3.50
C PHE A 611 -34.42 17.96 3.05
N SER A 612 -35.19 17.04 3.62
CA SER A 612 -35.16 15.63 3.25
C SER A 612 -36.48 15.19 2.64
N THR A 613 -36.47 14.20 1.76
CA THR A 613 -37.70 13.52 1.31
C THR A 613 -38.44 12.83 2.46
N ASP A 614 -39.72 12.52 2.28
CA ASP A 614 -40.55 11.86 3.31
C ASP A 614 -39.98 10.50 3.76
N ASP A 615 -39.35 9.77 2.86
CA ASP A 615 -38.69 8.49 3.14
C ASP A 615 -37.29 8.65 3.78
N LYS A 616 -36.84 9.90 3.96
CA LYS A 616 -35.55 10.29 4.55
C LYS A 616 -34.34 9.72 3.80
N ASN A 617 -34.52 9.34 2.53
CA ASN A 617 -33.46 8.76 1.70
C ASN A 617 -32.70 9.79 0.85
N SER A 618 -33.25 10.99 0.66
CA SER A 618 -32.60 12.04 -0.10
C SER A 618 -32.48 13.31 0.72
N LEU A 619 -31.29 13.92 0.74
CA LEU A 619 -31.00 15.22 1.32
C LEU A 619 -30.78 16.24 0.20
N PHE A 620 -31.50 17.35 0.29
CA PHE A 620 -31.43 18.45 -0.65
C PHE A 620 -30.91 19.72 0.03
N LEU A 621 -30.04 20.41 -0.68
CA LEU A 621 -29.73 21.82 -0.46
C LEU A 621 -30.70 22.65 -1.30
N LYS A 622 -31.36 23.63 -0.68
CA LYS A 622 -32.30 24.51 -1.36
C LYS A 622 -31.89 25.95 -1.17
N PHE A 623 -31.76 26.69 -2.26
CA PHE A 623 -31.89 28.13 -2.22
C PHE A 623 -33.35 28.51 -2.45
N THR A 624 -33.93 29.26 -1.52
CA THR A 624 -35.28 29.82 -1.64
C THR A 624 -35.14 31.29 -1.99
N ALA A 625 -35.57 31.64 -3.20
CA ALA A 625 -35.66 33.03 -3.63
C ALA A 625 -36.65 33.80 -2.75
N PRO A 626 -36.47 35.10 -2.55
CA PRO A 626 -37.47 35.94 -1.90
C PRO A 626 -38.80 35.86 -2.66
N LEU A 627 -39.92 35.86 -1.95
CA LEU A 627 -41.22 36.08 -2.58
C LEU A 627 -41.31 37.57 -2.94
N LEU A 628 -41.36 37.89 -4.23
CA LEU A 628 -41.55 39.27 -4.66
C LEU A 628 -42.86 39.81 -4.03
N GLY A 629 -42.81 40.96 -3.37
CA GLY A 629 -43.96 41.54 -2.67
C GLY A 629 -44.19 41.04 -1.23
N ASP A 630 -43.51 39.99 -0.78
CA ASP A 630 -43.49 39.61 0.64
C ASP A 630 -42.46 40.52 1.34
N PHE A 631 -42.95 41.56 1.99
CA PHE A 631 -42.14 42.66 2.50
C PHE A 631 -41.64 42.43 3.94
N ASP A 632 -42.24 41.48 4.68
CA ASP A 632 -41.76 41.07 6.00
C ASP A 632 -40.98 39.74 6.01
N ALA A 633 -40.91 39.09 4.84
CA ALA A 633 -40.18 37.86 4.56
C ALA A 633 -40.69 36.66 5.36
N ASP A 634 -41.98 36.61 5.67
CA ASP A 634 -42.60 35.49 6.39
C ASP A 634 -43.00 34.30 5.49
N GLY A 635 -42.92 34.50 4.17
CA GLY A 635 -43.21 33.48 3.15
C GLY A 635 -44.67 33.47 2.69
N ILE A 636 -45.48 34.46 3.05
CA ILE A 636 -46.91 34.56 2.73
C ILE A 636 -47.18 35.94 2.12
N TRP A 637 -48.12 36.01 1.17
CA TRP A 637 -48.68 37.30 0.75
C TRP A 637 -49.91 37.59 1.57
N ASP A 638 -49.82 38.56 2.49
CA ASP A 638 -50.95 38.93 3.33
C ASP A 638 -51.10 40.45 3.52
N ALA A 639 -51.98 40.85 4.44
CA ALA A 639 -52.30 42.25 4.66
C ALA A 639 -51.14 43.04 5.31
N ASP A 640 -50.24 42.36 6.03
CA ASP A 640 -49.11 43.00 6.70
C ASP A 640 -48.09 43.49 5.65
N ASP A 641 -47.96 42.78 4.51
CA ASP A 641 -47.19 43.24 3.35
C ASP A 641 -47.74 44.54 2.77
N LEU A 642 -49.04 44.60 2.52
CA LEU A 642 -49.70 45.79 2.00
C LEU A 642 -49.56 46.97 2.97
N ASP A 643 -49.59 46.72 4.28
CA ASP A 643 -49.34 47.75 5.29
C ASP A 643 -47.89 48.27 5.27
N LEU A 644 -46.91 47.40 5.05
CA LEU A 644 -45.51 47.80 4.87
C LEU A 644 -45.32 48.62 3.59
N LEU A 645 -45.93 48.21 2.48
CA LEU A 645 -45.89 48.96 1.22
C LEU A 645 -46.55 50.34 1.37
N ALA A 646 -47.72 50.41 2.03
CA ALA A 646 -48.40 51.67 2.30
C ALA A 646 -47.54 52.59 3.17
N ALA A 647 -46.90 52.06 4.22
CA ALA A 647 -45.99 52.83 5.06
C ALA A 647 -44.77 53.34 4.28
N ALA A 648 -44.19 52.51 3.41
CA ALA A 648 -43.07 52.88 2.55
C ALA A 648 -43.46 54.01 1.58
N ALA A 649 -44.60 53.89 0.90
CA ALA A 649 -45.13 54.90 0.00
C ALA A 649 -45.43 56.22 0.73
N GLN A 650 -46.07 56.18 1.91
CA GLN A 650 -46.36 57.36 2.73
C GLN A 650 -45.07 58.07 3.19
N SER A 651 -43.99 57.32 3.42
CA SER A 651 -42.69 57.90 3.77
C SER A 651 -41.95 58.53 2.58
N GLY A 652 -42.44 58.33 1.36
CA GLY A 652 -41.78 58.74 0.11
C GLY A 652 -40.54 57.89 -0.17
N SER A 653 -40.57 56.60 0.15
CA SER A 653 -39.47 55.67 -0.12
C SER A 653 -39.18 55.59 -1.63
N THR A 654 -37.92 55.33 -1.96
CA THR A 654 -37.48 54.97 -3.31
C THR A 654 -36.67 53.68 -3.27
N ASP A 655 -36.92 52.87 -2.24
CA ASP A 655 -36.25 51.60 -2.07
C ASP A 655 -36.76 50.63 -3.15
N VAL A 656 -35.82 50.04 -3.88
CA VAL A 656 -36.11 49.08 -4.95
C VAL A 656 -36.81 47.83 -4.41
N PHE A 657 -36.73 47.57 -3.10
CA PHE A 657 -37.47 46.49 -2.46
C PHE A 657 -38.98 46.67 -2.58
N PHE A 658 -39.49 47.91 -2.46
CA PHE A 658 -40.93 48.22 -2.52
C PHE A 658 -41.41 48.66 -3.91
N ASP A 659 -40.50 48.86 -4.88
CA ASP A 659 -40.79 49.25 -6.27
C ASP A 659 -41.00 47.98 -7.12
N LEU A 660 -42.19 47.39 -7.03
CA LEU A 660 -42.54 46.12 -7.64
C LEU A 660 -42.71 46.21 -9.16
N ASN A 661 -43.12 47.37 -9.66
CA ASN A 661 -43.32 47.59 -11.09
C ASN A 661 -42.07 48.17 -11.79
N ASN A 662 -41.04 48.50 -11.00
CA ASN A 662 -39.72 48.95 -11.42
C ASN A 662 -39.76 50.26 -12.24
N ASP A 663 -40.66 51.17 -11.88
CA ASP A 663 -40.81 52.49 -12.52
C ASP A 663 -39.99 53.60 -11.83
N GLY A 664 -39.34 53.26 -10.71
CA GLY A 664 -38.50 54.15 -9.92
C GLY A 664 -39.25 54.93 -8.83
N MET A 665 -40.52 54.63 -8.56
CA MET A 665 -41.33 55.25 -7.51
C MET A 665 -42.06 54.20 -6.68
N VAL A 666 -42.01 54.30 -5.34
CA VAL A 666 -42.83 53.46 -4.45
C VAL A 666 -44.19 54.13 -4.24
N THR A 667 -45.25 53.48 -4.69
CA THR A 667 -46.60 54.04 -4.75
C THR A 667 -47.67 53.09 -4.23
N PHE A 668 -48.55 53.62 -3.39
CA PHE A 668 -49.74 52.94 -2.89
C PHE A 668 -50.97 53.76 -3.30
N GLU A 669 -51.25 53.81 -4.61
CA GLU A 669 -52.41 54.50 -5.15
C GLU A 669 -53.33 53.49 -5.84
N ILE A 670 -54.65 53.66 -5.67
CA ILE A 670 -55.62 52.79 -6.33
C ILE A 670 -55.63 53.11 -7.83
N GLY A 671 -55.20 52.14 -8.64
CA GLY A 671 -55.28 52.19 -10.09
C GLY A 671 -54.05 51.62 -10.78
N SER A 672 -54.18 51.40 -12.10
CA SER A 672 -53.17 50.71 -12.89
C SER A 672 -51.81 51.38 -12.82
N GLY A 673 -50.78 50.61 -12.48
CA GLY A 673 -49.39 51.04 -12.52
C GLY A 673 -48.84 51.62 -11.22
N SER A 674 -49.51 51.42 -10.09
CA SER A 674 -48.89 51.55 -8.76
C SER A 674 -48.28 50.22 -8.31
N ASP A 675 -47.46 50.24 -7.27
CA ASP A 675 -46.90 49.02 -6.68
C ASP A 675 -47.98 48.21 -5.95
N SER A 676 -48.93 48.88 -5.28
CA SER A 676 -50.07 48.21 -4.65
C SER A 676 -50.96 47.50 -5.68
N ASP A 677 -51.10 48.05 -6.88
CA ASP A 677 -51.85 47.42 -7.99
C ASP A 677 -51.09 46.21 -8.55
N TYR A 678 -49.77 46.34 -8.69
CA TYR A 678 -48.93 45.21 -9.06
C TYR A 678 -49.01 44.09 -8.03
N TRP A 679 -48.90 44.40 -6.73
CA TRP A 679 -49.00 43.43 -5.65
C TRP A 679 -50.36 42.73 -5.67
N LEU A 680 -51.45 43.50 -5.65
CA LEU A 680 -52.78 42.95 -5.48
C LEU A 680 -53.27 42.19 -6.72
N HIS A 681 -53.06 42.74 -7.92
CA HIS A 681 -53.62 42.17 -9.14
C HIS A 681 -52.66 41.23 -9.86
N THR A 682 -51.35 41.52 -9.84
CA THR A 682 -50.36 40.72 -10.57
C THR A 682 -49.80 39.60 -9.72
N LEU A 683 -49.46 39.89 -8.45
CA LEU A 683 -48.92 38.87 -7.55
C LEU A 683 -50.04 38.03 -6.94
N LEU A 684 -50.92 38.64 -6.14
CA LEU A 684 -51.97 37.90 -5.43
C LEU A 684 -53.13 37.49 -6.36
N GLY A 685 -53.51 38.33 -7.33
CA GLY A 685 -54.66 38.06 -8.19
C GLY A 685 -56.02 38.31 -7.50
N SER A 686 -56.07 39.26 -6.57
CA SER A 686 -57.29 39.76 -5.95
C SER A 686 -57.66 41.16 -6.47
N GLU A 687 -58.48 41.92 -5.74
CA GLU A 687 -59.00 43.24 -6.11
C GLU A 687 -59.12 44.17 -4.89
N TYR A 688 -59.03 45.47 -5.11
CA TYR A 688 -59.14 46.46 -4.03
C TYR A 688 -60.50 46.38 -3.36
N GLY A 689 -60.51 46.04 -2.07
CA GLY A 689 -61.72 45.85 -1.26
C GLY A 689 -61.90 44.44 -0.72
N ASP A 690 -61.08 43.48 -1.15
CA ASP A 690 -60.92 42.17 -0.49
C ASP A 690 -59.97 42.37 0.71
N LEU A 691 -60.53 42.49 1.91
CA LEU A 691 -59.78 42.92 3.09
C LEU A 691 -59.12 41.75 3.83
N ASP A 692 -59.71 40.57 3.76
CA ASP A 692 -59.13 39.33 4.31
C ASP A 692 -58.38 38.50 3.25
N LEU A 693 -58.31 38.99 2.02
CA LEU A 693 -57.52 38.46 0.90
C LEU A 693 -57.94 37.02 0.53
N ASP A 694 -59.21 36.67 0.76
CA ASP A 694 -59.74 35.33 0.50
C ASP A 694 -60.16 35.12 -0.98
N GLY A 695 -60.08 36.18 -1.78
CA GLY A 695 -60.41 36.20 -3.20
C GLY A 695 -61.85 36.60 -3.51
N VAL A 696 -62.69 36.94 -2.52
CA VAL A 696 -64.03 37.51 -2.74
C VAL A 696 -64.18 38.87 -2.08
N ILE A 697 -65.02 39.72 -2.66
CA ILE A 697 -65.42 40.98 -2.01
C ILE A 697 -66.88 40.86 -1.62
N ASP A 698 -67.15 40.64 -0.34
CA ASP A 698 -68.47 40.33 0.17
C ASP A 698 -68.87 41.10 1.45
N GLY A 699 -69.93 40.63 2.11
CA GLY A 699 -70.46 41.28 3.30
C GLY A 699 -69.49 41.27 4.50
N ALA A 700 -68.52 40.37 4.53
CA ALA A 700 -67.46 40.30 5.52
C ALA A 700 -66.55 41.51 5.41
N ASP A 701 -65.99 41.79 4.23
CA ASP A 701 -65.15 42.96 3.97
C ASP A 701 -65.88 44.26 4.31
N PHE A 702 -67.13 44.36 3.85
CA PHE A 702 -67.96 45.53 4.12
C PHE A 702 -68.17 45.75 5.63
N SER A 703 -68.37 44.67 6.38
CA SER A 703 -68.57 44.72 7.83
C SER A 703 -67.27 45.11 8.56
N THR A 704 -66.12 44.62 8.08
CA THR A 704 -64.79 44.95 8.62
C THR A 704 -64.46 46.42 8.42
N LEU A 705 -64.65 46.96 7.22
CA LEU A 705 -64.44 48.38 6.94
C LEU A 705 -65.35 49.25 7.80
N LEU A 706 -66.65 48.95 7.83
CA LEU A 706 -67.61 49.74 8.60
C LEU A 706 -67.32 49.71 10.12
N GLY A 707 -66.85 48.57 10.63
CA GLY A 707 -66.46 48.40 12.03
C GLY A 707 -65.29 49.29 12.47
N ASN A 708 -64.42 49.67 11.52
CA ASN A 708 -63.22 50.45 11.75
C ASN A 708 -63.28 51.86 11.13
N PHE A 709 -64.44 52.28 10.62
CA PHE A 709 -64.61 53.59 9.98
C PHE A 709 -64.21 54.74 10.91
N GLY A 710 -63.32 55.61 10.44
CA GLY A 710 -62.76 56.74 11.17
C GLY A 710 -61.60 56.38 12.12
N THR A 711 -61.09 55.15 12.09
CA THR A 711 -59.90 54.73 12.85
C THR A 711 -58.64 54.79 12.01
N THR A 712 -57.48 54.91 12.66
CA THR A 712 -56.15 54.76 12.03
C THR A 712 -55.75 53.30 12.12
N SER A 713 -55.91 52.57 11.03
CA SER A 713 -55.66 51.12 10.93
C SER A 713 -55.12 50.79 9.53
N GLY A 714 -54.62 49.56 9.36
CA GLY A 714 -54.09 49.05 8.09
C GLY A 714 -55.12 48.41 7.17
N TRP A 715 -54.64 47.72 6.14
CA TRP A 715 -55.41 47.09 5.08
C TRP A 715 -56.51 46.17 5.62
N ALA A 716 -56.15 45.19 6.46
CA ALA A 716 -57.10 44.21 7.01
C ALA A 716 -58.23 44.83 7.85
N ALA A 717 -58.09 46.10 8.25
CA ALA A 717 -59.13 46.85 8.97
C ALA A 717 -59.96 47.75 8.05
N GLY A 718 -59.66 47.84 6.76
CA GLY A 718 -60.43 48.57 5.76
C GLY A 718 -59.76 49.82 5.17
N ASN A 719 -58.45 50.01 5.35
CA ASN A 719 -57.71 51.11 4.72
C ASN A 719 -57.17 50.64 3.35
N ILE A 720 -57.98 50.79 2.32
CA ILE A 720 -57.76 50.22 0.98
C ILE A 720 -56.88 51.13 0.14
N ASP A 721 -56.94 52.45 0.35
CA ASP A 721 -56.12 53.41 -0.39
C ASP A 721 -54.76 53.72 0.27
N GLY A 722 -54.45 53.02 1.36
CA GLY A 722 -53.18 53.16 2.08
C GLY A 722 -52.99 54.55 2.66
N SER A 723 -54.05 55.29 2.97
CA SER A 723 -53.99 56.56 3.68
C SER A 723 -53.79 56.36 5.20
N THR A 724 -54.10 57.36 6.04
CA THR A 724 -53.89 57.26 7.50
C THR A 724 -55.18 56.97 8.29
N VAL A 725 -56.31 56.84 7.60
CA VAL A 725 -57.63 56.69 8.22
C VAL A 725 -58.56 55.92 7.30
N VAL A 726 -59.32 54.99 7.87
CA VAL A 726 -60.41 54.31 7.14
C VAL A 726 -61.56 55.30 6.94
N ASP A 727 -61.86 55.71 5.71
CA ASP A 727 -62.86 56.74 5.44
C ASP A 727 -63.79 56.45 4.23
N GLY A 728 -64.44 57.51 3.73
CA GLY A 728 -65.41 57.40 2.64
C GLY A 728 -64.79 57.03 1.29
N ALA A 729 -63.49 57.25 1.11
CA ALA A 729 -62.74 56.84 -0.07
C ALA A 729 -62.63 55.31 -0.11
N ASP A 730 -62.18 54.68 0.98
CA ASP A 730 -62.12 53.22 1.11
C ASP A 730 -63.48 52.57 0.90
N PHE A 731 -64.52 53.14 1.53
CA PHE A 731 -65.89 52.68 1.37
C PHE A 731 -66.34 52.72 -0.09
N SER A 732 -65.97 53.76 -0.82
CA SER A 732 -66.33 53.90 -2.25
C SER A 732 -65.60 52.88 -3.11
N THR A 733 -64.35 52.54 -2.78
CA THR A 733 -63.56 51.54 -3.48
C THR A 733 -64.13 50.15 -3.28
N LEU A 734 -64.35 49.73 -2.03
CA LEU A 734 -64.95 48.44 -1.71
C LEU A 734 -66.31 48.27 -2.39
N LEU A 735 -67.17 49.29 -2.33
CA LEU A 735 -68.49 49.24 -2.96
C LEU A 735 -68.41 49.16 -4.49
N GLY A 736 -67.39 49.79 -5.10
CA GLY A 736 -67.14 49.74 -6.54
C GLY A 736 -66.82 48.32 -7.05
N ASN A 737 -66.18 47.52 -6.20
CA ASN A 737 -65.72 46.17 -6.52
C ASN A 737 -66.55 45.07 -5.83
N PHE A 738 -67.61 45.44 -5.10
CA PHE A 738 -68.44 44.49 -4.34
C PHE A 738 -69.05 43.40 -5.25
N GLY A 739 -68.90 42.14 -4.83
CA GLY A 739 -69.27 40.98 -5.62
C GLY A 739 -68.20 40.51 -6.60
N PHE A 740 -66.98 41.06 -6.52
CA PHE A 740 -65.79 40.46 -7.14
C PHE A 740 -65.59 39.04 -6.60
N THR A 741 -65.07 38.18 -7.47
CA THR A 741 -64.66 36.82 -7.14
C THR A 741 -63.50 36.50 -8.04
N SER A 742 -62.34 36.26 -7.45
CA SER A 742 -61.15 35.88 -8.19
C SER A 742 -61.43 34.57 -8.94
N THR A 743 -60.90 34.49 -10.16
CA THR A 743 -60.89 33.24 -10.94
C THR A 743 -59.63 32.41 -10.66
N ALA A 744 -58.69 32.97 -9.90
CA ALA A 744 -57.54 32.26 -9.35
C ALA A 744 -58.00 31.44 -8.13
N SER A 745 -57.54 30.18 -8.05
CA SER A 745 -57.79 29.33 -6.88
C SER A 745 -56.86 29.78 -5.76
N LEU A 746 -57.29 30.75 -4.96
CA LEU A 746 -56.57 31.18 -3.76
C LEU A 746 -56.80 30.15 -2.64
N ALA A 747 -55.71 29.67 -2.04
CA ALA A 747 -55.76 28.72 -0.95
C ALA A 747 -56.21 29.46 0.32
N ALA A 748 -57.45 29.22 0.74
CA ALA A 748 -58.02 29.83 1.93
C ALA A 748 -57.16 29.58 3.18
N SER A 749 -56.87 30.64 3.94
CA SER A 749 -56.20 30.55 5.23
C SER A 749 -57.22 30.32 6.37
N THR A 750 -56.84 29.41 7.27
CA THR A 750 -57.41 29.07 8.60
C THR A 750 -58.61 28.10 8.70
N VAL A 751 -58.33 26.87 9.17
CA VAL A 751 -58.65 26.32 10.53
C VAL A 751 -57.94 24.95 10.67
N PRO A 752 -57.33 24.57 11.83
CA PRO A 752 -56.73 23.25 11.98
C PRO A 752 -57.78 22.13 11.91
N GLU A 753 -57.74 21.31 10.88
CA GLU A 753 -58.56 20.10 10.83
C GLU A 753 -57.95 19.00 11.72
N PRO A 754 -58.75 18.31 12.55
CA PRO A 754 -58.31 17.09 13.19
C PRO A 754 -58.16 15.99 12.14
N SER A 755 -56.93 15.65 11.79
CA SER A 755 -56.47 14.40 11.14
C SER A 755 -57.59 13.54 10.49
N THR A 756 -58.13 13.99 9.36
CA THR A 756 -59.15 13.28 8.57
C THR A 756 -58.60 12.05 7.83
N LEU A 757 -57.28 11.87 7.79
CA LEU A 757 -56.62 10.63 7.35
C LEU A 757 -56.75 9.45 8.34
N GLY A 758 -57.12 9.70 9.60
CA GLY A 758 -57.38 8.64 10.60
C GLY A 758 -58.76 7.98 10.46
N LEU A 759 -59.75 8.67 9.89
CA LEU A 759 -61.13 8.16 9.77
C LEU A 759 -61.42 7.43 8.45
N LEU A 760 -60.60 7.61 7.40
CA LEU A 760 -60.78 6.88 6.14
C LEU A 760 -60.17 5.46 6.17
N LEU A 761 -59.16 5.21 7.03
CA LEU A 761 -58.57 3.88 7.24
C LEU A 761 -59.33 3.01 8.27
N LEU A 762 -60.18 3.62 9.11
CA LEU A 762 -61.11 2.91 10.02
C LEU A 762 -62.44 2.53 9.34
N ALA A 763 -62.78 3.10 8.18
CA ALA A 763 -63.96 2.73 7.40
C ALA A 763 -63.71 1.58 6.41
N LEU A 764 -62.47 1.34 5.98
CA LEU A 764 -62.10 0.23 5.08
C LEU A 764 -61.71 -1.07 5.80
N SER A 765 -61.44 -1.02 7.10
CA SER A 765 -61.16 -2.20 7.94
C SER A 765 -62.43 -2.83 8.58
N VAL A 766 -63.60 -2.19 8.45
CA VAL A 766 -64.90 -2.74 8.92
C VAL A 766 -65.71 -3.42 7.79
N CYS A 767 -65.30 -3.31 6.52
CA CYS A 767 -66.03 -3.92 5.39
C CYS A 767 -65.48 -5.26 4.87
N VAL A 768 -64.45 -5.86 5.47
CA VAL A 768 -63.91 -7.18 5.06
C VAL A 768 -64.14 -8.30 6.10
N SER A 769 -64.73 -8.00 7.26
CA SER A 769 -64.95 -9.00 8.34
C SER A 769 -66.40 -9.50 8.50
N SER A 770 -67.35 -9.14 7.62
CA SER A 770 -68.74 -9.58 7.72
C SER A 770 -69.36 -10.11 6.40
N ALA A 771 -68.67 -11.04 5.73
CA ALA A 771 -69.28 -11.92 4.72
C ALA A 771 -68.59 -13.29 4.62
N ARG A 772 -68.46 -14.02 5.73
CA ARG A 772 -68.33 -15.49 5.75
C ARG A 772 -69.06 -16.07 6.95
N LEU A 773 -70.38 -16.23 6.81
CA LEU A 773 -71.22 -17.20 7.53
C LEU A 773 -72.52 -17.41 6.73
N SER A 774 -72.86 -18.68 6.51
CA SER A 774 -74.09 -19.28 5.95
C SER A 774 -74.46 -19.06 4.46
N ASN A 775 -73.94 -19.90 3.56
CA ASN A 775 -74.57 -21.15 3.12
C ASN A 775 -73.59 -22.02 2.32
#